data_AF-A0A2L0F0P4-F1
#
_entry.id   AF-A0A2L0F0P4-F1
#
_cell.length_a   1.000
_cell.length_b   1.000
_cell.length_c   1.000
_cell.angle_alpha   90.00
_cell.angle_beta   90.00
_cell.angle_gamma   90.00
#
_symmetry.space_group_name_H-M   'P 1'
#
loop_
_entity.id
_entity.type
_entity.pdbx_description
1 polymer ?
#
loop_
_entity_poly.entity_id
_entity_poly.type
_entity_poly.pdbx_seq_one_letter_code
_entity_poly.pdbx_strand_id
1 'polypeptide(L)'
;MLRIRSTSGDRKTAVLRAPVRSPLSVPVALSVLSQGAWGTDEPPAAEVQWAYALVAALGYLPPAIEIASATLRRTAMSCEAYLRRNATRLDPGGTEEDVVGVVLADALMSLGEDAPGMVHALAVLPAADVPLEVVAAAAGKPAPSAARPLQALVHGRLVSFQQDSQTYHLSPVVRAAARKAAAGDEARWDALHRGAADAMQALFFWTAAVEGRPAATMRRRVAAELFAALDTAPFRDARRGAEVLARVLVDACTVLDLGLAAEVQQRLLEEAARLSGEALPALHARALAALAALERARRAASELAGKRRGLLGALRVSSSARDRGRPGHRDVLRKAVRASAQRAASRHAPPATATATAPAEEDGLRGAKELLSRGAQRCREGAQGAAAAHYGEALALFEAAGDGRGQAHALLLRGDLRRRQGQLADAARDHERALSLFRAAADRIGEALGLFARAALRLDQADAEGAASDYGCSLMLLRASRDRVGEVNVLKARGDLCFREGDLAGAARDYDRALYILEGVEERVLSQLRLPAGIREERRGASACASSRREILPELELLAALGCEQTHARTWQARGDLRLRERQTALAARDYGNAILLYREGGDRRGEAAALKIRGDLRRQRGALPGAQRDYDDALHLLEALGDGAGQAAVLKARGDLRCERGDIAGAALDYTRALALFDATGDPAGQTSVKHVLAGISRRDEDPPRPARAAVPR
;
A
#
# COMPACT_ATOMS: atom_id res chain seq x y z
N MET A 1 43.20 13.81 -43.63
CA MET A 1 44.14 13.28 -42.62
C MET A 1 43.53 13.51 -41.25
N LEU A 2 42.98 12.47 -40.60
CA LEU A 2 43.15 12.20 -39.17
C LEU A 2 42.37 10.93 -38.82
N ARG A 3 43.14 9.93 -38.38
CA ARG A 3 42.75 8.56 -38.06
C ARG A 3 42.03 8.49 -36.70
N ILE A 4 41.15 7.50 -36.64
CA ILE A 4 40.47 6.95 -35.46
C ILE A 4 41.49 6.55 -34.38
N ARG A 5 41.17 6.86 -33.11
CA ARG A 5 41.34 5.92 -31.99
C ARG A 5 40.15 6.04 -31.04
N SER A 6 39.36 4.97 -31.01
CA SER A 6 38.41 4.68 -29.94
C SER A 6 39.16 4.18 -28.72
N THR A 7 38.77 4.61 -27.53
CA THR A 7 38.76 3.75 -26.33
C THR A 7 37.70 4.26 -25.36
N SER A 8 36.98 3.30 -24.77
CA SER A 8 36.03 3.37 -23.65
C SER A 8 34.68 4.07 -23.89
N GLY A 9 33.69 3.24 -24.24
CA GLY A 9 32.59 2.99 -23.30
C GLY A 9 31.62 4.13 -23.03
N ASP A 10 30.91 4.61 -24.04
CA ASP A 10 29.62 5.28 -23.84
C ASP A 10 28.71 4.96 -25.03
N ARG A 11 27.79 4.02 -24.85
CA ARG A 11 26.62 3.89 -25.72
C ARG A 11 25.73 5.10 -25.45
N LYS A 12 26.05 6.24 -26.08
CA LYS A 12 25.10 7.33 -26.26
C LYS A 12 24.05 6.86 -27.26
N THR A 13 22.97 6.32 -26.73
CA THR A 13 21.66 6.39 -27.38
C THR A 13 21.44 7.85 -27.78
N ALA A 14 21.45 8.11 -29.09
CA ALA A 14 21.10 9.42 -29.63
C ALA A 14 19.63 9.67 -29.29
N VAL A 15 19.40 10.43 -28.23
CA VAL A 15 18.10 11.01 -27.89
C VAL A 15 17.80 12.08 -28.95
N LEU A 16 17.15 11.69 -30.05
CA LEU A 16 16.50 12.63 -30.95
C LEU A 16 15.21 13.11 -30.28
N ARG A 17 15.33 14.18 -29.48
CA ARG A 17 14.22 14.94 -28.90
C ARG A 17 13.79 16.03 -29.89
N ALA A 18 12.69 15.79 -30.61
CA ALA A 18 11.61 16.73 -30.96
C ALA A 18 10.78 16.18 -32.15
N PRO A 19 9.44 16.16 -32.11
CA PRO A 19 8.64 15.84 -33.27
C PRO A 19 8.63 17.03 -34.23
N VAL A 20 9.36 16.91 -35.35
CA VAL A 20 9.29 17.88 -36.46
C VAL A 20 7.93 17.68 -37.15
N ARG A 21 7.05 18.68 -37.03
CA ARG A 21 5.66 18.70 -37.55
C ARG A 21 5.58 19.10 -39.03
N SER A 22 6.63 18.88 -39.82
CA SER A 22 6.71 19.33 -41.21
C SER A 22 7.28 18.22 -42.10
N PRO A 23 6.83 18.14 -43.38
CA PRO A 23 7.36 17.18 -44.34
C PRO A 23 8.87 17.31 -44.43
N LEU A 24 9.56 16.17 -44.38
CA LEU A 24 11.02 16.14 -44.41
C LEU A 24 11.53 16.60 -45.77
N SER A 25 12.69 17.24 -45.79
CA SER A 25 13.40 17.45 -47.05
C SER A 25 13.77 16.11 -47.67
N VAL A 26 13.82 16.04 -48.99
CA VAL A 26 14.08 14.80 -49.74
C VAL A 26 15.33 14.05 -49.25
N PRO A 27 16.49 14.71 -48.99
CA PRO A 27 17.69 14.01 -48.51
C PRO A 27 17.50 13.40 -47.11
N VAL A 28 16.79 14.09 -46.22
CA VAL A 28 16.54 13.63 -44.86
C VAL A 28 15.54 12.48 -44.86
N ALA A 29 14.49 12.57 -45.67
CA ALA A 29 13.48 11.53 -45.80
C ALA A 29 14.07 10.20 -46.34
N LEU A 30 14.97 10.28 -47.31
CA LEU A 30 15.68 9.12 -47.84
C LEU A 30 16.67 8.52 -46.84
N SER A 31 17.38 9.37 -46.10
CA SER A 31 18.28 8.90 -45.04
C SER A 31 17.51 8.16 -43.94
N VAL A 32 16.35 8.69 -43.52
CA VAL A 32 15.47 8.02 -42.53
C VAL A 32 14.95 6.69 -43.06
N LEU A 33 14.45 6.65 -44.30
CA LEU A 33 14.02 5.39 -44.95
C LEU A 33 15.18 4.39 -44.98
N SER A 34 16.37 4.85 -45.38
CA SER A 34 17.53 3.99 -45.58
C SER A 34 18.07 3.39 -44.29
N GLN A 35 18.22 4.23 -43.26
CA GLN A 35 18.65 3.79 -41.94
C GLN A 35 17.63 2.81 -41.31
N GLY A 36 16.35 3.02 -41.56
CA GLY A 36 15.28 2.14 -41.09
C GLY A 36 15.23 0.79 -41.81
N ALA A 37 15.29 0.80 -43.14
CA ALA A 37 15.12 -0.38 -43.99
C ALA A 37 16.39 -1.25 -44.08
N TRP A 38 17.56 -0.62 -44.25
CA TRP A 38 18.83 -1.33 -44.51
C TRP A 38 19.92 -1.06 -43.46
N GLY A 39 19.75 -0.03 -42.62
CA GLY A 39 20.77 0.35 -41.63
C GLY A 39 21.97 1.09 -42.24
N THR A 40 21.81 1.64 -43.44
CA THR A 40 22.81 2.43 -44.18
C THR A 40 22.37 3.88 -44.29
N ASP A 41 23.32 4.80 -44.45
CA ASP A 41 23.00 6.24 -44.62
C ASP A 41 22.35 6.55 -45.97
N GLU A 42 22.62 5.72 -46.99
CA GLU A 42 22.05 5.83 -48.33
C GLU A 42 21.43 4.50 -48.79
N PRO A 43 20.34 4.56 -49.59
CA PRO A 43 19.67 3.37 -50.10
C PRO A 43 20.59 2.56 -51.04
N PRO A 44 20.51 1.21 -51.04
CA PRO A 44 21.26 0.37 -51.97
C PRO A 44 21.03 0.80 -53.42
N ALA A 45 22.06 0.72 -54.26
CA ALA A 45 22.01 1.18 -55.66
C ALA A 45 20.80 0.66 -56.46
N ALA A 46 20.37 -0.58 -56.21
CA ALA A 46 19.21 -1.21 -56.86
C ALA A 46 17.85 -0.68 -56.37
N GLU A 47 17.80 -0.08 -55.18
CA GLU A 47 16.58 0.42 -54.52
C GLU A 47 16.43 1.93 -54.60
N VAL A 48 17.47 2.69 -55.01
CA VAL A 48 17.49 4.17 -54.97
C VAL A 48 16.25 4.78 -55.63
N GLN A 49 15.95 4.41 -56.89
CA GLN A 49 14.83 4.98 -57.63
C GLN A 49 13.48 4.71 -56.94
N TRP A 50 13.29 3.49 -56.44
CA TRP A 50 12.06 3.09 -55.75
C TRP A 50 11.96 3.66 -54.34
N ALA A 51 13.09 3.91 -53.67
CA ALA A 51 13.15 4.60 -52.39
C ALA A 51 12.66 6.06 -52.52
N TYR A 52 13.05 6.77 -53.60
CA TYR A 52 12.51 8.10 -53.93
C TYR A 52 11.00 8.06 -54.16
N ALA A 53 10.52 7.10 -54.97
CA ALA A 53 9.09 6.93 -55.26
C ALA A 53 8.29 6.61 -53.99
N LEU A 54 8.83 5.78 -53.09
CA LEU A 54 8.20 5.42 -51.83
C LEU A 54 8.10 6.61 -50.89
N VAL A 55 9.19 7.36 -50.69
CA VAL A 55 9.18 8.57 -49.84
C VAL A 55 8.16 9.60 -50.35
N ALA A 56 8.08 9.78 -51.67
CA ALA A 56 7.09 10.67 -52.28
C ALA A 56 5.66 10.18 -52.07
N ALA A 57 5.42 8.87 -52.23
CA ALA A 57 4.11 8.27 -52.00
C ALA A 57 3.64 8.37 -50.53
N LEU A 58 4.58 8.44 -49.60
CA LEU A 58 4.33 8.63 -48.17
C LEU A 58 4.20 10.11 -47.76
N GLY A 59 4.17 11.04 -48.73
CA GLY A 59 3.99 12.47 -48.48
C GLY A 59 5.12 13.11 -47.68
N TYR A 60 6.32 12.51 -47.67
CA TYR A 60 7.46 12.95 -46.86
C TYR A 60 7.18 13.00 -45.34
N LEU A 61 6.17 12.25 -44.87
CA LEU A 61 5.75 12.22 -43.48
C LEU A 61 6.71 11.34 -42.66
N PRO A 62 7.39 11.87 -41.63
CA PRO A 62 8.31 11.08 -40.80
C PRO A 62 7.67 9.79 -40.24
N PRO A 63 6.46 9.81 -39.64
CA PRO A 63 5.85 8.59 -39.09
C PRO A 63 5.58 7.53 -40.17
N ALA A 64 5.16 7.96 -41.37
CA ALA A 64 4.84 7.03 -42.44
C ALA A 64 6.10 6.35 -42.99
N ILE A 65 7.18 7.12 -43.15
CA ILE A 65 8.50 6.62 -43.61
C ILE A 65 9.10 5.66 -42.59
N GLU A 66 9.07 6.00 -41.29
CA GLU A 66 9.61 5.13 -40.25
C GLU A 66 8.88 3.78 -40.18
N ILE A 67 7.55 3.79 -40.25
CA ILE A 67 6.74 2.56 -40.22
C ILE A 67 6.97 1.71 -41.49
N ALA A 68 6.99 2.34 -42.65
CA ALA A 68 7.26 1.66 -43.92
C ALA A 68 8.68 1.05 -43.93
N SER A 69 9.69 1.80 -43.50
CA SER A 69 11.08 1.33 -43.41
C SER A 69 11.25 0.11 -42.50
N ALA A 70 10.60 0.12 -41.33
CA ALA A 70 10.63 -0.98 -40.39
C ALA A 70 9.90 -2.22 -40.93
N THR A 71 8.86 -2.01 -41.74
CA THR A 71 8.13 -3.09 -42.42
C THR A 71 8.98 -3.71 -43.52
N LEU A 72 9.60 -2.90 -44.39
CA LEU A 72 10.53 -3.36 -45.43
C LEU A 72 11.66 -4.21 -44.84
N ARG A 73 12.31 -3.73 -43.77
CA ARG A 73 13.39 -4.47 -43.11
C ARG A 73 12.96 -5.83 -42.59
N ARG A 74 11.74 -5.91 -42.07
CA ARG A 74 11.22 -7.10 -41.40
C ARG A 74 10.66 -8.13 -42.37
N THR A 75 10.07 -7.70 -43.48
CA THR A 75 9.54 -8.59 -44.52
C THR A 75 10.55 -8.88 -45.62
N ALA A 76 11.70 -8.16 -45.63
CA ALA A 76 12.70 -8.20 -46.69
C ALA A 76 12.13 -7.91 -48.10
N MET A 77 11.06 -7.10 -48.19
CA MET A 77 10.47 -6.68 -49.46
C MET A 77 11.28 -5.54 -50.09
N SER A 78 11.27 -5.45 -51.42
CA SER A 78 11.75 -4.27 -52.14
C SER A 78 10.77 -3.10 -52.02
N CYS A 79 11.27 -1.87 -52.22
CA CYS A 79 10.41 -0.67 -52.24
C CYS A 79 9.35 -0.76 -53.35
N GLU A 80 9.71 -1.36 -54.49
CA GLU A 80 8.79 -1.60 -55.61
C GLU A 80 7.62 -2.53 -55.20
N ALA A 81 7.93 -3.65 -54.55
CA ALA A 81 6.90 -4.61 -54.12
C ALA A 81 5.97 -3.98 -53.08
N TYR A 82 6.52 -3.18 -52.16
CA TYR A 82 5.75 -2.44 -51.16
C TYR A 82 4.79 -1.44 -51.78
N LEU A 83 5.26 -0.65 -52.76
CA LEU A 83 4.46 0.31 -53.49
C LEU A 83 3.34 -0.37 -54.27
N ARG A 84 3.64 -1.43 -55.03
CA ARG A 84 2.63 -2.18 -55.80
C ARG A 84 1.52 -2.74 -54.91
N ARG A 85 1.88 -3.26 -53.73
CA ARG A 85 0.91 -3.79 -52.77
C ARG A 85 -0.06 -2.73 -52.23
N ASN A 86 0.42 -1.50 -52.05
CA ASN A 86 -0.34 -0.41 -51.45
C ASN A 86 -0.81 0.65 -52.45
N ALA A 87 -0.60 0.44 -53.76
CA ALA A 87 -0.85 1.43 -54.82
C ALA A 87 -2.30 1.91 -54.90
N THR A 88 -3.28 1.08 -54.53
CA THR A 88 -4.70 1.43 -54.55
C THR A 88 -5.17 2.15 -53.28
N ARG A 89 -4.32 2.20 -52.25
CA ARG A 89 -4.66 2.73 -50.92
C ARG A 89 -3.84 3.98 -50.56
N LEU A 90 -2.59 4.05 -51.01
CA LEU A 90 -1.71 5.21 -50.81
C LEU A 90 -2.13 6.34 -51.75
N ASP A 91 -2.70 7.40 -51.17
CA ASP A 91 -2.93 8.68 -51.84
C ASP A 91 -1.99 9.75 -51.26
N PRO A 92 -0.95 10.19 -52.01
CA PRO A 92 0.00 11.20 -51.54
C PRO A 92 -0.64 12.58 -51.29
N GLY A 93 -1.82 12.84 -51.87
CA GLY A 93 -2.61 14.06 -51.66
C GLY A 93 -3.65 13.93 -50.55
N GLY A 94 -3.77 12.75 -49.94
CA GLY A 94 -4.70 12.47 -48.85
C GLY A 94 -4.30 13.14 -47.54
N THR A 95 -5.13 12.97 -46.50
CA THR A 95 -4.79 13.48 -45.17
C THR A 95 -3.63 12.69 -44.56
N GLU A 96 -2.87 13.29 -43.64
CA GLU A 96 -1.77 12.59 -42.95
C GLU A 96 -2.25 11.29 -42.27
N GLU A 97 -3.48 11.28 -41.76
CA GLU A 97 -4.11 10.12 -41.12
C GLU A 97 -4.40 8.98 -42.11
N ASP A 98 -4.76 9.30 -43.35
CA ASP A 98 -5.05 8.31 -44.39
C ASP A 98 -3.75 7.62 -44.82
N VAL A 99 -2.71 8.40 -45.12
CA VAL A 99 -1.39 7.87 -45.49
C VAL A 99 -0.81 7.02 -44.37
N VAL A 100 -0.83 7.52 -43.13
CA VAL A 100 -0.35 6.77 -41.94
C VAL A 100 -1.23 5.55 -41.67
N GLY A 101 -2.54 5.62 -41.90
CA GLY A 101 -3.47 4.51 -41.74
C GLY A 101 -3.15 3.33 -42.66
N VAL A 102 -2.75 3.59 -43.90
CA VAL A 102 -2.39 2.54 -44.87
C VAL A 102 -1.11 1.81 -44.43
N VAL A 103 -0.05 2.54 -44.11
CA VAL A 103 1.21 1.92 -43.65
C VAL A 103 1.07 1.26 -42.27
N LEU A 104 0.23 1.81 -41.39
CA LEU A 104 -0.12 1.20 -40.10
C LEU A 104 -0.80 -0.16 -40.30
N ALA A 105 -1.81 -0.24 -41.18
CA ALA A 105 -2.53 -1.48 -41.46
C ALA A 105 -1.60 -2.56 -42.02
N ASP A 106 -0.71 -2.19 -42.96
CA ASP A 106 0.27 -3.13 -43.52
C ASP A 106 1.30 -3.61 -42.49
N ALA A 107 1.82 -2.70 -41.67
CA ALA A 107 2.74 -3.04 -40.59
C ALA A 107 2.10 -4.00 -39.57
N LEU A 108 0.84 -3.75 -39.18
CA LEU A 108 0.10 -4.59 -38.25
C LEU A 108 -0.15 -6.00 -38.80
N MET A 109 -0.55 -6.13 -40.07
CA MET A 109 -0.72 -7.43 -40.74
C MET A 109 0.54 -8.28 -40.70
N SER A 110 1.69 -7.62 -40.73
CA SER A 110 2.97 -8.29 -40.69
C SER A 110 3.40 -8.73 -39.28
N LEU A 111 2.91 -8.07 -38.22
CA LEU A 111 3.41 -8.19 -36.83
C LEU A 111 2.66 -9.28 -36.02
N GLY A 112 1.68 -9.93 -36.64
CA GLY A 112 0.88 -11.01 -36.06
C GLY A 112 -0.46 -10.55 -35.50
N GLU A 113 -1.34 -11.50 -35.18
CA GLU A 113 -2.75 -11.27 -34.81
C GLU A 113 -2.94 -10.45 -33.52
N ASP A 114 -1.93 -10.45 -32.64
CA ASP A 114 -1.99 -9.77 -31.35
C ASP A 114 -1.63 -8.28 -31.40
N ALA A 115 -0.92 -7.83 -32.44
CA ALA A 115 -0.44 -6.46 -32.58
C ALA A 115 -1.57 -5.42 -32.76
N PRO A 116 -2.62 -5.67 -33.58
CA PRO A 116 -3.73 -4.73 -33.73
C PRO A 116 -4.44 -4.44 -32.41
N GLY A 117 -4.73 -5.47 -31.61
CA GLY A 117 -5.41 -5.30 -30.33
C GLY A 117 -4.63 -4.39 -29.37
N MET A 118 -3.30 -4.48 -29.39
CA MET A 118 -2.44 -3.71 -28.50
C MET A 118 -2.29 -2.24 -28.95
N VAL A 119 -2.23 -1.98 -30.26
CA VAL A 119 -2.25 -0.62 -30.80
C VAL A 119 -3.58 0.06 -30.52
N HIS A 120 -4.71 -0.65 -30.70
CA HIS A 120 -6.02 -0.09 -30.39
C HIS A 120 -6.18 0.18 -28.88
N ALA A 121 -5.68 -0.69 -28.01
CA ALA A 121 -5.64 -0.45 -26.56
C ALA A 121 -4.88 0.85 -26.22
N LEU A 122 -3.68 1.05 -26.77
CA LEU A 122 -2.91 2.29 -26.62
C LEU A 122 -3.59 3.53 -27.24
N ALA A 123 -4.39 3.34 -28.29
CA ALA A 123 -5.08 4.42 -28.96
C ALA A 123 -6.27 4.95 -28.15
N VAL A 124 -6.94 4.08 -27.39
CA VAL A 124 -8.09 4.44 -26.52
C VAL A 124 -7.64 5.07 -25.21
N LEU A 125 -6.46 4.70 -24.71
CA LEU A 125 -5.89 5.26 -23.49
C LEU A 125 -5.49 6.74 -23.63
N PRO A 126 -5.35 7.47 -22.50
CA PRO A 126 -4.98 8.88 -22.52
C PRO A 126 -3.64 9.13 -23.22
N ALA A 127 -3.43 10.34 -23.73
CA ALA A 127 -2.33 10.66 -24.62
C ALA A 127 -0.91 10.61 -24.00
N ALA A 128 -0.80 10.31 -22.71
CA ALA A 128 0.45 10.28 -21.95
C ALA A 128 1.16 8.92 -22.04
N ASP A 129 2.35 8.83 -21.47
CA ASP A 129 3.13 7.59 -21.53
C ASP A 129 2.54 6.53 -20.60
N VAL A 130 2.23 5.37 -21.16
CA VAL A 130 1.43 4.32 -20.51
C VAL A 130 2.30 3.14 -20.06
N PRO A 131 2.25 2.68 -18.80
CA PRO A 131 3.04 1.53 -18.36
C PRO A 131 2.47 0.20 -18.89
N LEU A 132 3.32 -0.84 -18.96
CA LEU A 132 3.00 -2.17 -19.49
C LEU A 132 1.70 -2.75 -18.92
N GLU A 133 1.53 -2.65 -17.59
CA GLU A 133 0.42 -3.23 -16.86
C GLU A 133 -0.93 -2.61 -17.27
N VAL A 134 -0.91 -1.32 -17.60
CA VAL A 134 -2.10 -0.57 -18.01
C VAL A 134 -2.47 -0.88 -19.45
N VAL A 135 -1.46 -1.02 -20.33
CA VAL A 135 -1.69 -1.44 -21.72
C VAL A 135 -2.22 -2.88 -21.78
N ALA A 136 -1.66 -3.78 -20.98
CA ALA A 136 -2.09 -5.17 -20.90
C ALA A 136 -3.54 -5.29 -20.42
N ALA A 137 -3.89 -4.56 -19.37
CA ALA A 137 -5.26 -4.50 -18.85
C ALA A 137 -6.24 -3.92 -19.89
N ALA A 138 -5.86 -2.85 -20.60
CA ALA A 138 -6.67 -2.30 -21.69
C ALA A 138 -6.91 -3.28 -22.83
N ALA A 139 -5.94 -4.16 -23.10
CA ALA A 139 -6.06 -5.23 -24.09
C ALA A 139 -6.74 -6.50 -23.54
N GLY A 140 -7.16 -6.53 -22.28
CA GLY A 140 -7.75 -7.70 -21.63
C GLY A 140 -6.79 -8.89 -21.48
N LYS A 141 -5.47 -8.62 -21.40
CA LYS A 141 -4.41 -9.63 -21.34
C LYS A 141 -3.56 -9.49 -20.07
N PRO A 142 -3.01 -10.59 -19.54
CA PRO A 142 -2.04 -10.50 -18.46
C PRO A 142 -0.74 -9.85 -18.95
N ALA A 143 -0.08 -9.07 -18.08
CA ALA A 143 1.11 -8.28 -18.43
C ALA A 143 2.24 -9.08 -19.14
N PRO A 144 2.58 -10.32 -18.73
CA PRO A 144 3.61 -11.12 -19.43
C PRO A 144 3.24 -11.44 -20.88
N SER A 145 1.95 -11.65 -21.18
CA SER A 145 1.47 -11.95 -22.53
C SER A 145 1.42 -10.71 -23.43
N ALA A 146 1.33 -9.52 -22.84
CA ALA A 146 1.35 -8.25 -23.58
C ALA A 146 2.76 -7.77 -23.95
N ALA A 147 3.79 -8.23 -23.22
CA ALA A 147 5.16 -7.76 -23.39
C ALA A 147 5.74 -8.06 -24.79
N ARG A 148 5.54 -9.27 -25.32
CA ARG A 148 6.06 -9.67 -26.64
C ARG A 148 5.41 -8.88 -27.79
N PRO A 149 4.07 -8.78 -27.90
CA PRO A 149 3.43 -7.92 -28.89
C PRO A 149 3.86 -6.45 -28.80
N LEU A 150 3.98 -5.90 -27.58
CA LEU A 150 4.44 -4.52 -27.39
C LEU A 150 5.89 -4.32 -27.85
N GLN A 151 6.76 -5.28 -27.56
CA GLN A 151 8.12 -5.25 -28.06
C GLN A 151 8.14 -5.30 -29.59
N ALA A 152 7.30 -6.12 -30.22
CA ALA A 152 7.18 -6.18 -31.68
C ALA A 152 6.71 -4.83 -32.28
N LEU A 153 5.75 -4.15 -31.63
CA LEU A 153 5.31 -2.81 -32.02
C LEU A 153 6.41 -1.75 -31.90
N VAL A 154 7.25 -1.84 -30.86
CA VAL A 154 8.40 -0.94 -30.68
C VAL A 154 9.45 -1.16 -31.77
N HIS A 155 9.76 -2.42 -32.10
CA HIS A 155 10.67 -2.74 -33.20
C HIS A 155 10.08 -2.34 -34.56
N GLY A 156 8.76 -2.42 -34.71
CA GLY A 156 8.02 -1.96 -35.89
C GLY A 156 7.87 -0.44 -36.00
N ARG A 157 8.45 0.35 -35.08
CA ARG A 157 8.34 1.83 -35.03
C ARG A 157 6.91 2.36 -34.93
N LEU A 158 5.97 1.52 -34.48
CA LEU A 158 4.57 1.91 -34.26
C LEU A 158 4.37 2.54 -32.88
N VAL A 159 5.16 2.12 -31.90
CA VAL A 159 5.10 2.57 -30.50
C VAL A 159 6.50 2.92 -30.04
N SER A 160 6.69 4.03 -29.33
CA SER A 160 7.96 4.34 -28.67
C SER A 160 7.95 3.85 -27.23
N PHE A 161 9.09 3.34 -26.76
CA PHE A 161 9.27 2.91 -25.37
C PHE A 161 10.29 3.80 -24.67
N GLN A 162 9.90 4.40 -23.55
CA GLN A 162 10.77 5.23 -22.73
C GLN A 162 11.34 4.41 -21.58
N GLN A 163 12.65 4.23 -21.59
CA GLN A 163 13.36 3.34 -20.66
C GLN A 163 13.38 3.87 -19.22
N ASP A 164 13.44 5.19 -19.03
CA ASP A 164 13.50 5.82 -17.70
C ASP A 164 12.19 5.67 -16.91
N SER A 165 11.07 5.74 -17.63
CA SER A 165 9.71 5.68 -17.10
C SER A 165 9.10 4.27 -17.21
N GLN A 166 9.70 3.39 -18.02
CA GLN A 166 9.17 2.08 -18.39
C GLN A 166 7.75 2.19 -19.00
N THR A 167 7.55 3.20 -19.83
CA THR A 167 6.24 3.52 -20.43
C THR A 167 6.28 3.50 -21.95
N TYR A 168 5.14 3.20 -22.54
CA TYR A 168 4.88 3.15 -23.97
C TYR A 168 4.13 4.40 -24.41
N HIS A 169 4.51 4.94 -25.55
CA HIS A 169 3.93 6.14 -26.12
C HIS A 169 3.52 5.89 -27.57
N LEU A 170 2.31 6.31 -27.91
CA LEU A 170 1.75 6.25 -29.26
C LEU A 170 1.67 7.67 -29.82
N SER A 171 2.26 7.91 -30.99
CA SER A 171 2.28 9.24 -31.59
C SER A 171 0.85 9.71 -31.93
N PRO A 172 0.56 11.03 -31.88
CA PRO A 172 -0.79 11.54 -32.13
C PRO A 172 -1.37 11.13 -33.48
N VAL A 173 -0.56 11.14 -34.55
CA VAL A 173 -1.00 10.79 -35.92
C VAL A 173 -1.29 9.29 -36.03
N VAL A 174 -0.46 8.43 -35.45
CA VAL A 174 -0.71 6.98 -35.42
C VAL A 174 -1.92 6.66 -34.54
N ARG A 175 -2.10 7.39 -33.43
CA ARG A 175 -3.29 7.29 -32.58
C ARG A 175 -4.56 7.65 -33.35
N ALA A 176 -4.56 8.76 -34.09
CA ALA A 176 -5.72 9.18 -34.88
C ALA A 176 -6.07 8.15 -35.96
N ALA A 177 -5.06 7.68 -36.71
CA ALA A 177 -5.23 6.62 -37.70
C ALA A 177 -5.76 5.31 -37.09
N ALA A 178 -5.24 4.90 -35.93
CA ALA A 178 -5.68 3.71 -35.21
C ALA A 178 -7.13 3.82 -34.69
N ARG A 179 -7.56 5.02 -34.25
CA ARG A 179 -8.95 5.28 -33.84
C ARG A 179 -9.89 5.26 -35.05
N LYS A 180 -9.51 5.90 -36.15
CA LYS A 180 -10.27 5.90 -37.41
C LYS A 180 -10.46 4.48 -37.98
N ALA A 181 -9.42 3.65 -37.92
CA ALA A 181 -9.49 2.25 -38.34
C ALA A 181 -10.42 1.40 -37.45
N ALA A 182 -10.50 1.71 -36.16
CA ALA A 182 -11.34 0.99 -35.21
C ALA A 182 -12.81 1.46 -35.17
N ALA A 183 -13.10 2.67 -35.67
CA ALA A 183 -14.45 3.22 -35.72
C ALA A 183 -15.44 2.41 -36.59
N GLY A 184 -14.93 1.49 -37.43
CA GLY A 184 -15.75 0.58 -38.23
C GLY A 184 -16.23 -0.70 -37.51
N ASP A 185 -15.84 -0.93 -36.25
CA ASP A 185 -16.15 -2.15 -35.48
C ASP A 185 -16.62 -1.80 -34.06
N GLU A 186 -17.93 -1.49 -33.92
CA GLU A 186 -18.56 -1.07 -32.65
C GLU A 186 -18.37 -2.10 -31.52
N ALA A 187 -18.45 -3.40 -31.82
CA ALA A 187 -18.30 -4.45 -30.81
C ALA A 187 -16.87 -4.49 -30.22
N ARG A 188 -15.86 -4.27 -31.07
CA ARG A 188 -14.46 -4.15 -30.66
C ARG A 188 -14.20 -2.84 -29.92
N TRP A 189 -14.87 -1.77 -30.32
CA TRP A 189 -14.81 -0.47 -29.67
C TRP A 189 -15.37 -0.52 -28.24
N ASP A 190 -16.50 -1.19 -28.03
CA ASP A 190 -17.11 -1.38 -26.70
C ASP A 190 -16.27 -2.27 -25.78
N ALA A 191 -15.62 -3.31 -26.33
CA ALA A 191 -14.72 -4.18 -25.56
C ALA A 191 -13.48 -3.43 -25.07
N LEU A 192 -12.97 -2.48 -25.86
CA LEU A 192 -11.83 -1.64 -25.50
C LEU A 192 -12.16 -0.61 -24.43
N HIS A 193 -13.37 -0.04 -24.44
CA HIS A 193 -13.81 0.85 -23.36
C HIS A 193 -13.96 0.12 -22.03
N ARG A 194 -14.43 -1.14 -22.03
CA ARG A 194 -14.38 -2.00 -20.83
C ARG A 194 -12.95 -2.20 -20.33
N GLY A 195 -12.03 -2.56 -21.22
CA GLY A 195 -10.61 -2.72 -20.89
C GLY A 195 -9.97 -1.43 -20.36
N ALA A 196 -10.42 -0.26 -20.80
CA ALA A 196 -9.91 1.02 -20.32
C ALA A 196 -10.29 1.31 -18.85
N ALA A 197 -11.45 0.84 -18.37
CA ALA A 197 -11.79 0.90 -16.95
C ALA A 197 -10.87 -0.01 -16.11
N ASP A 198 -10.64 -1.24 -16.58
CA ASP A 198 -9.70 -2.18 -15.97
C ASP A 198 -8.25 -1.65 -16.00
N ALA A 199 -7.89 -0.90 -17.05
CA ALA A 199 -6.61 -0.24 -17.18
C ALA A 199 -6.42 0.90 -16.17
N MET A 200 -7.46 1.69 -15.90
CA MET A 200 -7.40 2.71 -14.84
C MET A 200 -7.29 2.06 -13.46
N GLN A 201 -7.97 0.92 -13.25
CA GLN A 201 -7.82 0.13 -12.03
C GLN A 201 -6.40 -0.46 -11.90
N ALA A 202 -5.84 -0.98 -12.99
CA ALA A 202 -4.46 -1.45 -13.03
C ALA A 202 -3.46 -0.32 -12.77
N LEU A 203 -3.71 0.90 -13.28
CA LEU A 203 -2.90 2.09 -13.01
C LEU A 203 -2.93 2.46 -11.52
N PHE A 204 -4.11 2.40 -10.89
CA PHE A 204 -4.28 2.59 -9.46
C PHE A 204 -3.44 1.57 -8.67
N PHE A 205 -3.52 0.28 -9.00
CA PHE A 205 -2.71 -0.73 -8.31
C PHE A 205 -1.22 -0.61 -8.60
N TRP A 206 -0.83 -0.27 -9.83
CA TRP A 206 0.55 -0.06 -10.24
C TRP A 206 1.22 1.10 -9.50
N THR A 207 0.46 2.15 -9.21
CA THR A 207 0.92 3.26 -8.37
C THR A 207 0.94 2.91 -6.89
N ALA A 208 -0.13 2.29 -6.38
CA ALA A 208 -0.23 1.84 -5.00
C ALA A 208 0.90 0.86 -4.62
N ALA A 209 1.28 -0.04 -5.53
CA ALA A 209 2.26 -1.11 -5.27
C ALA A 209 3.70 -0.63 -4.96
N VAL A 210 4.02 0.64 -5.21
CA VAL A 210 5.36 1.20 -5.05
C VAL A 210 5.38 2.39 -4.11
N GLU A 211 4.24 2.77 -3.52
CA GLU A 211 4.20 3.82 -2.49
C GLU A 211 5.15 3.49 -1.34
N GLY A 212 6.00 4.46 -0.99
CA GLY A 212 7.08 4.27 -0.01
C GLY A 212 8.47 4.06 -0.62
N ARG A 213 8.56 3.66 -1.90
CA ARG A 213 9.84 3.44 -2.61
C ARG A 213 10.27 4.67 -3.44
N PRO A 214 11.56 4.79 -3.84
CA PRO A 214 12.03 5.90 -4.68
C PRO A 214 11.29 6.03 -6.03
N ALA A 215 10.86 4.90 -6.58
CA ALA A 215 10.10 4.84 -7.82
C ALA A 215 8.66 5.38 -7.68
N ALA A 216 8.14 5.59 -6.45
CA ALA A 216 6.78 6.09 -6.21
C ALA A 216 6.57 7.48 -6.82
N THR A 217 7.56 8.36 -6.72
CA THR A 217 7.49 9.71 -7.27
C THR A 217 7.29 9.67 -8.79
N MET A 218 8.01 8.77 -9.46
CA MET A 218 7.88 8.59 -10.90
C MET A 218 6.50 8.03 -11.27
N ARG A 219 6.08 6.95 -10.59
CA ARG A 219 4.78 6.32 -10.87
C ARG A 219 3.59 7.25 -10.57
N ARG A 220 3.65 8.03 -9.48
CA ARG A 220 2.64 9.05 -9.15
C ARG A 220 2.57 10.13 -10.20
N ARG A 221 3.71 10.60 -10.70
CA ARG A 221 3.73 11.58 -11.79
C ARG A 221 3.06 11.03 -13.05
N VAL A 222 3.46 9.83 -13.48
CA VAL A 222 2.88 9.17 -14.67
C VAL A 222 1.37 8.97 -14.49
N ALA A 223 0.93 8.50 -13.33
CA ALA A 223 -0.50 8.32 -13.08
C ALA A 223 -1.26 9.64 -12.96
N ALA A 224 -0.71 10.67 -12.33
CA ALA A 224 -1.32 11.98 -12.27
C ALA A 224 -1.55 12.57 -13.67
N GLU A 225 -0.57 12.41 -14.56
CA GLU A 225 -0.68 12.81 -15.98
C GLU A 225 -1.77 12.01 -16.71
N LEU A 226 -1.83 10.68 -16.51
CA LEU A 226 -2.85 9.81 -17.11
C LEU A 226 -4.27 10.12 -16.60
N PHE A 227 -4.46 10.29 -15.28
CA PHE A 227 -5.74 10.68 -14.69
C PHE A 227 -6.18 12.09 -15.11
N ALA A 228 -5.23 13.02 -15.25
CA ALA A 228 -5.53 14.37 -15.74
C ALA A 228 -5.93 14.38 -17.23
N ALA A 229 -5.41 13.45 -18.04
CA ALA A 229 -5.70 13.34 -19.47
C ALA A 229 -6.88 12.40 -19.81
N LEU A 230 -7.48 11.75 -18.81
CA LEU A 230 -8.57 10.80 -19.01
C LEU A 230 -9.83 11.49 -19.56
N ASP A 231 -10.37 10.95 -20.66
CA ASP A 231 -11.68 11.29 -21.19
C ASP A 231 -12.72 10.27 -20.70
N THR A 232 -13.73 10.75 -19.99
CA THR A 232 -14.80 9.94 -19.39
C THR A 232 -16.04 9.87 -20.28
N ALA A 233 -16.13 10.66 -21.35
CA ALA A 233 -17.33 10.73 -22.20
C ALA A 233 -17.79 9.36 -22.74
N PRO A 234 -16.89 8.46 -23.21
CA PRO A 234 -17.31 7.15 -23.73
C PRO A 234 -17.90 6.20 -22.69
N PHE A 235 -17.67 6.46 -21.39
CA PHE A 235 -18.11 5.59 -20.30
C PHE A 235 -19.50 5.96 -19.76
N ARG A 236 -20.07 7.07 -20.23
CA ARG A 236 -21.35 7.60 -19.74
C ARG A 236 -22.56 6.78 -20.21
N ASP A 237 -22.48 6.22 -21.41
CA ASP A 237 -23.56 5.43 -22.01
C ASP A 237 -23.39 3.91 -21.81
N ALA A 238 -22.19 3.47 -21.41
CA ALA A 238 -21.84 2.06 -21.24
C ALA A 238 -22.09 1.56 -19.80
N ARG A 239 -23.12 0.71 -19.61
CA ARG A 239 -23.47 0.12 -18.29
C ARG A 239 -22.38 -0.78 -17.67
N ARG A 240 -21.38 -1.24 -18.42
CA ARG A 240 -20.30 -2.10 -17.93
C ARG A 240 -18.96 -1.36 -18.02
N GLY A 241 -18.37 -1.05 -16.86
CA GLY A 241 -17.10 -0.31 -16.73
C GLY A 241 -17.24 1.04 -16.00
N ALA A 242 -18.42 1.67 -16.06
CA ALA A 242 -18.71 2.93 -15.35
C ALA A 242 -18.56 2.80 -13.82
N GLU A 243 -18.97 1.67 -13.24
CA GLU A 243 -18.79 1.39 -11.80
C GLU A 243 -17.30 1.34 -11.41
N VAL A 244 -16.51 0.55 -12.14
CA VAL A 244 -15.09 0.35 -11.90
C VAL A 244 -14.37 1.68 -12.05
N LEU A 245 -14.68 2.43 -13.11
CA LEU A 245 -14.09 3.73 -13.35
C LEU A 245 -14.48 4.74 -12.25
N ALA A 246 -15.75 4.83 -11.87
CA ALA A 246 -16.21 5.72 -10.81
C ALA A 246 -15.53 5.39 -9.46
N ARG A 247 -15.34 4.10 -9.15
CA ARG A 247 -14.61 3.67 -7.95
C ARG A 247 -13.15 4.13 -8.00
N VAL A 248 -12.48 3.87 -9.11
CA VAL A 248 -11.07 4.22 -9.31
C VAL A 248 -10.86 5.73 -9.25
N LEU A 249 -11.76 6.54 -9.81
CA LEU A 249 -11.69 8.00 -9.74
C LEU A 249 -11.82 8.54 -8.31
N VAL A 250 -12.75 7.99 -7.52
CA VAL A 250 -12.88 8.33 -6.08
C VAL A 250 -11.64 7.91 -5.32
N ASP A 251 -11.15 6.70 -5.54
CA ASP A 251 -9.99 6.18 -4.82
C ASP A 251 -8.68 6.90 -5.23
N ALA A 252 -8.53 7.30 -6.50
CA ALA A 252 -7.40 8.12 -6.96
C ALA A 252 -7.35 9.52 -6.33
N CYS A 253 -8.51 10.06 -5.93
CA CYS A 253 -8.58 11.38 -5.28
C CYS A 253 -8.55 11.30 -3.73
N THR A 254 -8.87 10.14 -3.14
CA THR A 254 -9.05 10.00 -1.69
C THR A 254 -8.03 9.06 -1.03
N VAL A 255 -7.52 8.07 -1.76
CA VAL A 255 -6.61 7.03 -1.26
C VAL A 255 -5.17 7.32 -1.68
N LEU A 256 -4.96 7.70 -2.94
CA LEU A 256 -3.63 8.02 -3.48
C LEU A 256 -3.41 9.54 -3.47
N ASP A 257 -2.33 10.01 -2.83
CA ASP A 257 -1.90 11.41 -2.95
C ASP A 257 -1.08 11.57 -4.24
N LEU A 258 -1.79 11.57 -5.37
CA LEU A 258 -1.20 11.74 -6.70
C LEU A 258 -0.65 13.16 -6.94
N GLY A 259 -0.87 14.11 -6.02
CA GLY A 259 -0.49 15.51 -6.20
C GLY A 259 -1.27 16.22 -7.32
N LEU A 260 -2.49 15.74 -7.62
CA LEU A 260 -3.37 16.35 -8.61
C LEU A 260 -3.76 17.78 -8.19
N ALA A 261 -3.82 18.69 -9.16
CA ALA A 261 -4.35 20.03 -8.93
C ALA A 261 -5.81 19.96 -8.45
N ALA A 262 -6.22 20.88 -7.60
CA ALA A 262 -7.57 20.88 -7.01
C ALA A 262 -8.67 20.94 -8.09
N GLU A 263 -8.44 21.66 -9.19
CA GLU A 263 -9.34 21.71 -10.35
C GLU A 263 -9.50 20.34 -11.02
N VAL A 264 -8.42 19.56 -11.11
CA VAL A 264 -8.43 18.22 -11.69
C VAL A 264 -9.12 17.23 -10.75
N GLN A 265 -8.83 17.29 -9.44
CA GLN A 265 -9.51 16.48 -8.43
C GLN A 265 -11.02 16.74 -8.42
N GLN A 266 -11.42 18.01 -8.50
CA GLN A 266 -12.82 18.39 -8.59
C GLN A 266 -13.48 17.79 -9.84
N ARG A 267 -12.89 17.97 -11.02
CA ARG A 267 -13.41 17.39 -12.27
C ARG A 267 -13.56 15.88 -12.19
N LEU A 268 -12.56 15.16 -11.68
CA LEU A 268 -12.59 13.69 -11.59
C LEU A 268 -13.65 13.20 -10.60
N LEU A 269 -13.84 13.90 -9.48
CA LEU A 269 -14.88 13.54 -8.50
C LEU A 269 -16.29 13.87 -8.99
N GLU A 270 -16.48 14.96 -9.74
CA GLU A 270 -17.74 15.28 -10.41
C GLU A 270 -18.11 14.23 -11.46
N GLU A 271 -17.14 13.79 -12.27
CA GLU A 271 -17.32 12.70 -13.23
C GLU A 271 -17.60 11.37 -12.52
N ALA A 272 -16.94 11.08 -11.39
CA ALA A 272 -17.24 9.88 -10.60
C ALA A 272 -18.66 9.89 -10.02
N ALA A 273 -19.16 11.06 -9.59
CA ALA A 273 -20.54 11.22 -9.13
C ALA A 273 -21.53 11.01 -10.27
N ARG A 274 -21.24 11.55 -11.47
CA ARG A 274 -22.07 11.34 -12.68
C ARG A 274 -22.11 9.88 -13.13
N LEU A 275 -20.97 9.21 -13.16
CA LEU A 275 -20.84 7.80 -13.58
C LEU A 275 -21.48 6.82 -12.59
N SER A 276 -21.52 7.16 -11.30
CA SER A 276 -22.14 6.32 -10.26
C SER A 276 -23.68 6.45 -10.21
N GLY A 277 -24.23 7.64 -10.48
CA GLY A 277 -25.66 7.89 -10.61
C GLY A 277 -26.53 7.32 -9.46
N GLU A 278 -27.81 7.06 -9.75
CA GLU A 278 -28.73 6.40 -8.80
C GLU A 278 -28.48 4.88 -8.66
N ALA A 279 -27.77 4.29 -9.62
CA ALA A 279 -27.49 2.85 -9.65
C ALA A 279 -26.49 2.40 -8.58
N LEU A 280 -25.61 3.30 -8.11
CA LEU A 280 -24.56 3.02 -7.12
C LEU A 280 -24.58 4.06 -5.98
N PRO A 281 -25.63 4.08 -5.13
CA PRO A 281 -25.88 5.18 -4.19
C PRO A 281 -24.75 5.35 -3.16
N ALA A 282 -24.13 4.26 -2.71
CA ALA A 282 -23.01 4.31 -1.78
C ALA A 282 -21.73 4.92 -2.39
N LEU A 283 -21.48 4.67 -3.67
CA LEU A 283 -20.33 5.24 -4.38
C LEU A 283 -20.57 6.71 -4.74
N HIS A 284 -21.81 7.04 -5.14
CA HIS A 284 -22.25 8.41 -5.38
C HIS A 284 -22.11 9.28 -4.12
N ALA A 285 -22.58 8.79 -2.97
CA ALA A 285 -22.41 9.47 -1.68
C ALA A 285 -20.93 9.68 -1.30
N ARG A 286 -20.07 8.69 -1.56
CA ARG A 286 -18.61 8.81 -1.35
C ARG A 286 -17.98 9.89 -2.23
N ALA A 287 -18.38 9.99 -3.50
CA ALA A 287 -17.88 11.01 -4.42
C ALA A 287 -18.30 12.42 -3.97
N LEU A 288 -19.56 12.61 -3.59
CA LEU A 288 -20.07 13.89 -3.05
C LEU A 288 -19.40 14.28 -1.73
N ALA A 289 -19.17 13.33 -0.82
CA ALA A 289 -18.46 13.59 0.43
C ALA A 289 -17.01 14.04 0.19
N ALA A 290 -16.34 13.46 -0.81
CA ALA A 290 -15.00 13.85 -1.22
C ALA A 290 -14.97 15.25 -1.85
N LEU A 291 -15.94 15.60 -2.70
CA LEU A 291 -16.12 16.96 -3.23
C LEU A 291 -16.30 17.99 -2.12
N ALA A 292 -17.20 17.71 -1.17
CA ALA A 292 -17.44 18.59 -0.03
C ALA A 292 -16.19 18.74 0.85
N ALA A 293 -15.35 17.69 0.97
CA ALA A 293 -14.07 17.78 1.68
C ALA A 293 -13.05 18.64 0.93
N LEU A 294 -12.95 18.50 -0.39
CA LEU A 294 -12.08 19.30 -1.24
C LEU A 294 -12.45 20.79 -1.19
N GLU A 295 -13.75 21.11 -1.28
CA GLU A 295 -14.23 22.48 -1.14
C GLU A 295 -13.92 23.10 0.23
N ARG A 296 -14.15 22.34 1.31
CA ARG A 296 -13.81 22.79 2.67
C ARG A 296 -12.32 23.06 2.81
N ALA A 297 -11.47 22.20 2.23
CA ALA A 297 -10.02 22.40 2.21
C ALA A 297 -9.64 23.66 1.42
N ARG A 298 -10.28 23.91 0.27
CA ARG A 298 -10.07 25.12 -0.57
C ARG A 298 -10.49 26.40 0.16
N ARG A 299 -11.65 26.38 0.82
CA ARG A 299 -12.14 27.51 1.65
C ARG A 299 -11.19 27.78 2.82
N ALA A 300 -10.79 26.75 3.57
CA ALA A 300 -9.82 26.88 4.66
C ALA A 300 -8.46 27.40 4.18
N ALA A 301 -7.97 26.95 3.03
CA ALA A 301 -6.73 27.46 2.43
C ALA A 301 -6.85 28.93 2.00
N SER A 302 -8.00 29.32 1.43
CA SER A 302 -8.29 30.70 1.05
C SER A 302 -8.41 31.63 2.26
N GLU A 303 -9.00 31.17 3.37
CA GLU A 303 -9.06 31.89 4.63
C GLU A 303 -7.68 32.03 5.26
N LEU A 304 -6.84 30.99 5.21
CA LEU A 304 -5.46 31.06 5.68
C LEU A 304 -4.63 32.06 4.86
N ALA A 305 -4.84 32.08 3.54
CA ALA A 305 -4.21 33.04 2.63
C ALA A 305 -4.72 34.48 2.87
N GLY A 306 -6.02 34.65 3.14
CA GLY A 306 -6.65 35.91 3.52
C GLY A 306 -6.14 36.42 4.86
N LYS A 307 -6.03 35.56 5.88
CA LYS A 307 -5.44 35.87 7.19
C LYS A 307 -3.96 36.24 7.06
N ARG A 308 -3.18 35.53 6.21
CA ARG A 308 -1.80 35.91 5.88
C ARG A 308 -1.71 37.27 5.17
N ARG A 309 -2.61 37.58 4.24
CA ARG A 309 -2.68 38.90 3.60
C ARG A 309 -3.12 40.01 4.58
N GLY A 310 -4.05 39.73 5.49
CA GLY A 310 -4.47 40.65 6.55
C GLY A 310 -3.35 40.94 7.55
N LEU A 311 -2.59 39.92 7.95
CA LEU A 311 -1.37 40.07 8.75
C LEU A 311 -0.28 40.87 8.01
N LEU A 312 -0.08 40.63 6.72
CA LEU A 312 0.85 41.40 5.89
C LEU A 312 0.37 42.83 5.61
N GLY A 313 -0.95 43.05 5.57
CA GLY A 313 -1.60 44.36 5.45
C GLY A 313 -1.46 45.18 6.74
N ALA A 314 -1.69 44.55 7.90
CA ALA A 314 -1.46 45.17 9.21
C ALA A 314 0.04 45.50 9.44
N LEU A 315 0.96 44.67 8.92
CA LEU A 315 2.40 44.95 8.91
C LEU A 315 2.78 46.12 7.98
N ARG A 316 2.00 46.41 6.92
CA ARG A 316 2.23 47.54 6.00
C ARG A 316 1.78 48.89 6.56
N VAL A 317 0.90 48.93 7.56
CA VAL A 317 0.45 50.16 8.24
C VAL A 317 1.50 50.69 9.24
N SER A 318 2.54 49.91 9.56
CA SER A 318 3.73 50.41 10.26
C SER A 318 4.71 51.10 9.29
N SER A 319 4.27 52.23 8.73
CA SER A 319 4.99 53.05 7.76
C SER A 319 6.09 53.92 8.40
N SER A 320 7.18 53.31 8.87
CA SER A 320 8.34 54.08 9.36
C SER A 320 9.71 53.50 8.97
N ALA A 321 9.78 52.37 8.26
CA ALA A 321 11.06 51.71 7.97
C ALA A 321 11.27 51.50 6.47
N ARG A 322 11.08 52.55 5.65
CA ARG A 322 11.29 52.44 4.20
C ARG A 322 12.63 52.95 3.68
N ASP A 323 13.48 53.54 4.51
CA ASP A 323 14.80 53.98 4.06
C ASP A 323 15.95 53.25 4.75
N ARG A 324 16.84 52.73 3.88
CA ARG A 324 18.19 52.16 4.08
C ARG A 324 18.24 50.63 4.02
N GLY A 325 18.56 50.16 2.81
CA GLY A 325 18.88 48.77 2.53
C GLY A 325 20.23 48.35 3.14
N ARG A 326 20.23 47.20 3.83
CA ARG A 326 21.36 46.27 3.96
C ARG A 326 20.85 44.83 4.18
N PRO A 327 21.58 43.80 3.70
CA PRO A 327 21.19 42.40 3.80
C PRO A 327 21.39 41.90 5.23
N GLY A 328 20.32 41.87 6.02
CA GLY A 328 20.32 41.41 7.41
C GLY A 328 18.94 41.52 8.07
N HIS A 329 18.06 42.36 7.55
CA HIS A 329 16.72 42.58 8.08
C HIS A 329 15.78 41.37 8.01
N ARG A 330 16.03 40.39 7.13
CA ARG A 330 15.16 39.20 6.98
C ARG A 330 15.27 38.26 8.19
N ASP A 331 16.45 38.15 8.80
CA ASP A 331 16.67 37.33 9.99
C ASP A 331 16.30 38.06 11.28
N VAL A 332 16.47 39.38 11.31
CA VAL A 332 15.96 40.22 12.42
C VAL A 332 14.43 40.23 12.43
N LEU A 333 13.77 40.31 11.27
CA LEU A 333 12.31 40.15 11.15
C LEU A 333 11.83 38.75 11.53
N ARG A 334 12.56 37.68 11.17
CA ARG A 334 12.23 36.32 11.64
C ARG A 334 12.37 36.17 13.15
N LYS A 335 13.42 36.74 13.76
CA LYS A 335 13.60 36.75 15.22
C LYS A 335 12.55 37.61 15.92
N ALA A 336 12.22 38.79 15.39
CA ALA A 336 11.19 39.68 15.94
C ALA A 336 9.77 39.09 15.81
N VAL A 337 9.45 38.44 14.69
CA VAL A 337 8.17 37.73 14.49
C VAL A 337 8.08 36.53 15.43
N ARG A 338 9.16 35.76 15.62
CA ARG A 338 9.21 34.67 16.63
C ARG A 338 9.08 35.20 18.06
N ALA A 339 9.74 36.30 18.39
CA ALA A 339 9.65 36.93 19.71
C ALA A 339 8.28 37.57 19.97
N SER A 340 7.60 38.08 18.93
CA SER A 340 6.23 38.59 19.05
C SER A 340 5.19 37.47 19.11
N ALA A 341 5.41 36.35 18.40
CA ALA A 341 4.59 35.15 18.49
C ALA A 341 4.74 34.47 19.87
N GLN A 342 5.95 34.48 20.44
CA GLN A 342 6.20 34.04 21.82
C GLN A 342 5.56 34.99 22.85
N ARG A 343 5.62 36.32 22.63
CA ARG A 343 4.94 37.31 23.47
C ARG A 343 3.42 37.31 23.33
N ALA A 344 2.89 36.92 22.17
CA ALA A 344 1.45 36.73 21.96
C ALA A 344 0.96 35.43 22.61
N ALA A 345 1.77 34.36 22.57
CA ALA A 345 1.50 33.13 23.31
C ALA A 345 1.56 33.33 24.84
N SER A 346 2.43 34.22 25.33
CA SER A 346 2.50 34.56 26.77
C SER A 346 1.44 35.57 27.24
N ARG A 347 0.71 36.23 26.31
CA ARG A 347 -0.37 37.18 26.64
C ARG A 347 -1.75 36.50 26.77
N HIS A 348 -1.84 35.20 26.51
CA HIS A 348 -3.08 34.41 26.65
C HIS A 348 -2.99 33.32 27.72
N ALA A 349 -1.95 33.35 28.57
CA ALA A 349 -1.94 32.65 29.85
C ALA A 349 -2.38 33.63 30.94
N PRO A 350 -3.22 33.22 31.93
CA PRO A 350 -3.51 34.07 33.08
C PRO A 350 -2.21 34.32 33.86
N PRO A 351 -2.08 35.43 34.60
CA PRO A 351 -0.84 35.75 35.29
C PRO A 351 -0.64 34.77 36.45
N ALA A 352 0.28 33.82 36.29
CA ALA A 352 0.83 33.09 37.41
C ALA A 352 1.73 34.06 38.19
N THR A 353 1.27 34.48 39.35
CA THR A 353 2.13 34.99 40.41
C THR A 353 3.21 33.95 40.67
N ALA A 354 4.45 34.25 40.29
CA ALA A 354 5.60 33.41 40.55
C ALA A 354 5.89 33.40 42.06
N THR A 355 5.30 32.43 42.76
CA THR A 355 5.76 31.98 44.08
C THR A 355 6.66 30.76 43.89
N ALA A 356 7.73 30.71 44.68
CA ALA A 356 8.85 29.80 44.58
C ALA A 356 8.55 28.32 44.95
N THR A 357 7.56 27.68 44.31
CA THR A 357 7.19 26.25 44.50
C THR A 357 7.56 25.32 43.34
N ALA A 358 8.03 25.86 42.21
CA ALA A 358 8.25 25.13 40.96
C ALA A 358 9.12 23.84 41.01
N PRO A 359 10.20 23.71 41.82
CA PRO A 359 11.02 22.49 41.77
C PRO A 359 10.33 21.26 42.39
N ALA A 360 9.47 21.44 43.40
CA ALA A 360 8.78 20.32 44.06
C ALA A 360 7.62 19.76 43.22
N GLU A 361 6.92 20.62 42.48
CA GLU A 361 5.84 20.22 41.55
C GLU A 361 6.39 19.47 40.33
N GLU A 362 7.54 19.89 39.77
CA GLU A 362 8.20 19.19 38.65
C GLU A 362 8.77 17.82 39.06
N ASP A 363 9.33 17.69 40.26
CA ASP A 363 9.80 16.41 40.80
C ASP A 363 8.64 15.45 41.11
N GLY A 364 7.50 15.97 41.61
CA GLY A 364 6.29 15.19 41.83
C GLY A 364 5.68 14.63 40.53
N LEU A 365 5.65 15.44 39.46
CA LEU A 365 5.19 15.00 38.13
C LEU A 365 6.14 13.98 37.51
N ARG A 366 7.46 14.12 37.70
CA ARG A 366 8.44 13.13 37.24
C ARG A 366 8.24 11.79 37.95
N GLY A 367 8.07 11.81 39.28
CA GLY A 367 7.76 10.62 40.07
C GLY A 367 6.47 9.93 39.63
N ALA A 368 5.41 10.70 39.37
CA ALA A 368 4.13 10.17 38.88
C ALA A 368 4.26 9.43 37.53
N LYS A 369 5.04 9.97 36.59
CA LYS A 369 5.29 9.32 35.29
C LYS A 369 6.07 8.01 35.45
N GLU A 370 7.09 8.00 36.32
CA GLU A 370 7.87 6.80 36.59
C GLU A 370 7.00 5.69 37.22
N LEU A 371 6.08 6.05 38.11
CA LEU A 371 5.11 5.11 38.68
C LEU A 371 4.21 4.51 37.59
N LEU A 372 3.78 5.28 36.58
CA LEU A 372 3.03 4.71 35.45
C LEU A 372 3.86 3.69 34.65
N SER A 373 5.12 4.00 34.34
CA SER A 373 6.02 3.06 33.63
C SER A 373 6.28 1.79 34.45
N ARG A 374 6.50 1.92 35.77
CA ARG A 374 6.66 0.78 36.69
C ARG A 374 5.38 -0.06 36.77
N GLY A 375 4.21 0.59 36.86
CA GLY A 375 2.91 -0.09 36.82
C GLY A 375 2.74 -0.92 35.55
N ALA A 376 3.07 -0.34 34.39
CA ALA A 376 3.03 -1.04 33.10
C ALA A 376 3.99 -2.24 33.06
N GLN A 377 5.20 -2.11 33.61
CA GLN A 377 6.13 -3.22 33.74
C GLN A 377 5.58 -4.33 34.65
N ARG A 378 5.04 -3.99 35.82
CA ARG A 378 4.44 -4.97 36.75
C ARG A 378 3.24 -5.69 36.15
N CYS A 379 2.44 -5.03 35.34
CA CYS A 379 1.38 -5.67 34.56
C CYS A 379 1.93 -6.78 33.65
N ARG A 380 3.09 -6.56 33.00
CA ARG A 380 3.72 -7.55 32.10
C ARG A 380 4.32 -8.73 32.85
N GLU A 381 4.83 -8.48 34.06
CA GLU A 381 5.34 -9.51 34.97
C GLU A 381 4.22 -10.33 35.64
N GLY A 382 2.95 -9.98 35.41
CA GLY A 382 1.80 -10.64 36.05
C GLY A 382 1.54 -10.19 37.50
N ALA A 383 2.30 -9.22 38.02
CA ALA A 383 2.16 -8.65 39.36
C ALA A 383 1.04 -7.60 39.41
N GLN A 384 -0.21 -8.05 39.19
CA GLN A 384 -1.37 -7.18 39.03
C GLN A 384 -1.67 -6.29 40.26
N GLY A 385 -1.49 -6.82 41.47
CA GLY A 385 -1.71 -6.05 42.70
C GLY A 385 -0.73 -4.88 42.86
N ALA A 386 0.55 -5.11 42.54
CA ALA A 386 1.55 -4.06 42.53
C ALA A 386 1.26 -3.02 41.44
N ALA A 387 0.85 -3.45 40.24
CA ALA A 387 0.51 -2.52 39.18
C ALA A 387 -0.65 -1.58 39.55
N ALA A 388 -1.70 -2.12 40.19
CA ALA A 388 -2.84 -1.32 40.66
C ALA A 388 -2.41 -0.25 41.68
N ALA A 389 -1.50 -0.59 42.60
CA ALA A 389 -0.95 0.35 43.57
C ALA A 389 -0.18 1.48 42.88
N HIS A 390 0.74 1.15 41.97
CA HIS A 390 1.53 2.15 41.23
C HIS A 390 0.63 3.11 40.40
N TYR A 391 -0.43 2.60 39.75
CA TYR A 391 -1.37 3.47 39.02
C TYR A 391 -2.21 4.34 39.96
N GLY A 392 -2.58 3.84 41.14
CA GLY A 392 -3.30 4.61 42.16
C GLY A 392 -2.45 5.75 42.74
N GLU A 393 -1.18 5.47 43.06
CA GLU A 393 -0.23 6.47 43.55
C GLU A 393 0.08 7.52 42.48
N ALA A 394 0.29 7.09 41.23
CA ALA A 394 0.48 8.02 40.11
C ALA A 394 -0.73 8.94 39.92
N LEU A 395 -1.95 8.40 39.99
CA LEU A 395 -3.17 9.20 39.90
C LEU A 395 -3.24 10.25 41.01
N ALA A 396 -2.96 9.88 42.25
CA ALA A 396 -2.98 10.81 43.38
C ALA A 396 -1.97 11.96 43.21
N LEU A 397 -0.78 11.66 42.67
CA LEU A 397 0.23 12.69 42.37
C LEU A 397 -0.20 13.62 41.23
N PHE A 398 -0.82 13.09 40.16
CA PHE A 398 -1.36 13.93 39.09
C PHE A 398 -2.60 14.74 39.53
N GLU A 399 -3.40 14.24 40.47
CA GLU A 399 -4.49 14.98 41.11
C GLU A 399 -3.95 16.14 41.95
N ALA A 400 -2.94 15.88 42.80
CA ALA A 400 -2.29 16.90 43.62
C ALA A 400 -1.61 18.00 42.77
N ALA A 401 -1.03 17.63 41.63
CA ALA A 401 -0.39 18.56 40.69
C ALA A 401 -1.37 19.25 39.73
N GLY A 402 -2.67 18.89 39.74
CA GLY A 402 -3.66 19.45 38.82
C GLY A 402 -3.45 19.08 37.34
N ASP A 403 -2.65 18.06 37.03
CA ASP A 403 -2.39 17.61 35.65
C ASP A 403 -3.52 16.68 35.16
N GLY A 404 -4.55 17.29 34.56
CA GLY A 404 -5.71 16.55 34.05
C GLY A 404 -5.37 15.52 32.96
N ARG A 405 -4.29 15.71 32.18
CA ARG A 405 -3.86 14.69 31.21
C ARG A 405 -3.21 13.52 31.94
N GLY A 406 -2.34 13.78 32.91
CA GLY A 406 -1.68 12.75 33.71
C GLY A 406 -2.68 11.86 34.44
N GLN A 407 -3.71 12.49 35.03
CA GLN A 407 -4.84 11.82 35.65
C GLN A 407 -5.57 10.91 34.65
N ALA A 408 -5.85 11.39 33.44
CA ALA A 408 -6.54 10.63 32.41
C ALA A 408 -5.75 9.38 31.98
N HIS A 409 -4.42 9.49 31.81
CA HIS A 409 -3.56 8.35 31.49
C HIS A 409 -3.52 7.31 32.62
N ALA A 410 -3.42 7.76 33.88
CA ALA A 410 -3.42 6.86 35.04
C ALA A 410 -4.76 6.10 35.15
N LEU A 411 -5.89 6.81 34.97
CA LEU A 411 -7.23 6.21 34.95
C LEU A 411 -7.41 5.22 33.79
N LEU A 412 -6.90 5.55 32.59
CA LEU A 412 -6.97 4.66 31.44
C LEU A 412 -6.28 3.32 31.71
N LEU A 413 -5.05 3.37 32.25
CA LEU A 413 -4.25 2.17 32.57
C LEU A 413 -4.84 1.36 33.72
N ARG A 414 -5.33 2.04 34.77
CA ARG A 414 -6.02 1.39 35.88
C ARG A 414 -7.33 0.73 35.44
N GLY A 415 -8.09 1.41 34.58
CA GLY A 415 -9.33 0.88 34.01
C GLY A 415 -9.09 -0.38 33.20
N ASP A 416 -8.05 -0.41 32.35
CA ASP A 416 -7.72 -1.62 31.58
C ASP A 416 -7.24 -2.77 32.49
N LEU A 417 -6.50 -2.47 33.55
CA LEU A 417 -6.13 -3.49 34.56
C LEU A 417 -7.37 -4.07 35.26
N ARG A 418 -8.31 -3.21 35.68
CA ARG A 418 -9.57 -3.62 36.31
C ARG A 418 -10.44 -4.45 35.36
N ARG A 419 -10.49 -4.08 34.08
CA ARG A 419 -11.15 -4.86 33.03
C ARG A 419 -10.57 -6.28 32.94
N ARG A 420 -9.24 -6.42 32.90
CA ARG A 420 -8.56 -7.74 32.89
C ARG A 420 -8.81 -8.56 34.16
N GLN A 421 -9.15 -7.91 35.28
CA GLN A 421 -9.54 -8.55 36.54
C GLN A 421 -11.04 -8.91 36.61
N GLY A 422 -11.83 -8.57 35.58
CA GLY A 422 -13.28 -8.79 35.55
C GLY A 422 -14.08 -7.72 36.31
N GLN A 423 -13.45 -6.66 36.81
CA GLN A 423 -14.12 -5.54 37.50
C GLN A 423 -14.71 -4.54 36.49
N LEU A 424 -15.66 -5.00 35.67
CA LEU A 424 -16.13 -4.26 34.50
C LEU A 424 -16.80 -2.92 34.86
N ALA A 425 -17.52 -2.84 35.98
CA ALA A 425 -18.18 -1.61 36.41
C ALA A 425 -17.17 -0.53 36.86
N ASP A 426 -16.12 -0.90 37.58
CA ASP A 426 -15.09 0.03 38.02
C ASP A 426 -14.20 0.48 36.84
N ALA A 427 -13.94 -0.44 35.89
CA ALA A 427 -13.26 -0.13 34.64
C ALA A 427 -14.05 0.89 33.80
N ALA A 428 -15.39 0.74 33.72
CA ALA A 428 -16.26 1.69 33.01
C ALA A 428 -16.13 3.10 33.59
N ARG A 429 -16.22 3.24 34.92
CA ARG A 429 -16.09 4.54 35.60
C ARG A 429 -14.72 5.17 35.35
N ASP A 430 -13.65 4.39 35.42
CA ASP A 430 -12.29 4.87 35.15
C ASP A 430 -12.13 5.33 33.69
N HIS A 431 -12.63 4.57 32.72
CA HIS A 431 -12.56 4.94 31.30
C HIS A 431 -13.41 6.17 30.96
N GLU A 432 -14.61 6.30 31.53
CA GLU A 432 -15.46 7.48 31.34
C GLU A 432 -14.82 8.74 31.93
N ARG A 433 -14.26 8.64 33.15
CA ARG A 433 -13.54 9.75 33.77
C ARG A 433 -12.30 10.12 32.97
N ALA A 434 -11.52 9.15 32.49
CA ALA A 434 -10.38 9.41 31.60
C ALA A 434 -10.80 10.13 30.31
N LEU A 435 -11.86 9.67 29.63
CA LEU A 435 -12.38 10.31 28.42
C LEU A 435 -12.83 11.75 28.67
N SER A 436 -13.49 12.02 29.80
CA SER A 436 -13.91 13.38 30.16
C SER A 436 -12.70 14.32 30.35
N LEU A 437 -11.63 13.82 30.98
CA LEU A 437 -10.41 14.57 31.21
C LEU A 437 -9.61 14.80 29.92
N PHE A 438 -9.50 13.79 29.05
CA PHE A 438 -8.87 13.96 27.73
C PHE A 438 -9.58 15.01 26.88
N ARG A 439 -10.92 15.00 26.87
CA ARG A 439 -11.74 16.01 26.19
C ARG A 439 -11.52 17.41 26.76
N ALA A 440 -11.55 17.54 28.09
CA ALA A 440 -11.29 18.80 28.78
C ALA A 440 -9.89 19.35 28.47
N ALA A 441 -8.90 18.46 28.33
CA ALA A 441 -7.52 18.80 27.99
C ALA A 441 -7.26 18.97 26.47
N ALA A 442 -8.31 18.84 25.65
CA ALA A 442 -8.27 18.83 24.18
C ALA A 442 -7.22 17.86 23.60
N ASP A 443 -6.99 16.73 24.28
CA ASP A 443 -6.05 15.70 23.88
C ASP A 443 -6.73 14.66 22.99
N ARG A 444 -6.60 14.85 21.66
CA ARG A 444 -7.25 14.00 20.66
C ARG A 444 -6.67 12.58 20.59
N ILE A 445 -5.38 12.42 20.87
CA ILE A 445 -4.73 11.10 20.85
C ILE A 445 -5.14 10.34 22.11
N GLY A 446 -5.06 10.99 23.28
CA GLY A 446 -5.53 10.42 24.54
C GLY A 446 -7.02 10.05 24.50
N GLU A 447 -7.88 10.90 23.93
CA GLU A 447 -9.30 10.58 23.75
C GLU A 447 -9.49 9.36 22.85
N ALA A 448 -8.76 9.24 21.75
CA ALA A 448 -8.85 8.09 20.87
C ALA A 448 -8.41 6.79 21.54
N LEU A 449 -7.36 6.83 22.37
CA LEU A 449 -6.92 5.68 23.17
C LEU A 449 -7.93 5.33 24.27
N GLY A 450 -8.58 6.32 24.87
CA GLY A 450 -9.70 6.12 25.77
C GLY A 450 -10.88 5.39 25.11
N LEU A 451 -11.24 5.79 23.89
CA LEU A 451 -12.29 5.13 23.11
C LEU A 451 -11.89 3.70 22.72
N PHE A 452 -10.61 3.49 22.37
CA PHE A 452 -10.08 2.16 22.08
C PHE A 452 -10.17 1.22 23.29
N ALA A 453 -9.76 1.68 24.48
CA ALA A 453 -9.86 0.89 25.71
C ALA A 453 -11.32 0.62 26.12
N ARG A 454 -12.20 1.62 25.96
CA ARG A 454 -13.63 1.44 26.22
C ARG A 454 -14.29 0.46 25.25
N ALA A 455 -13.87 0.45 23.98
CA ALA A 455 -14.34 -0.55 23.02
C ALA A 455 -13.99 -1.97 23.48
N ALA A 456 -12.76 -2.20 23.98
CA ALA A 456 -12.38 -3.49 24.55
C ALA A 456 -13.25 -3.87 25.77
N LEU A 457 -13.56 -2.92 26.64
CA LEU A 457 -14.50 -3.13 27.76
C LEU A 457 -15.92 -3.50 27.28
N ARG A 458 -16.43 -2.82 26.26
CA ARG A 458 -17.75 -3.12 25.67
C ARG A 458 -17.81 -4.53 25.07
N LEU A 459 -16.72 -4.99 24.47
CA LEU A 459 -16.63 -6.37 23.99
C LEU A 459 -16.71 -7.40 25.13
N ASP A 460 -16.08 -7.13 26.27
CA ASP A 460 -16.20 -7.98 27.47
C ASP A 460 -17.61 -7.96 28.07
N GLN A 461 -18.37 -6.89 27.80
CA GLN A 461 -19.79 -6.75 28.16
C GLN A 461 -20.76 -7.29 27.09
N ALA A 462 -20.23 -7.89 26.01
CA ALA A 462 -20.99 -8.35 24.84
C ALA A 462 -21.73 -7.25 24.05
N ASP A 463 -21.33 -5.98 24.19
CA ASP A 463 -21.80 -4.84 23.39
C ASP A 463 -20.89 -4.63 22.16
N ALA A 464 -21.14 -5.42 21.12
CA ALA A 464 -20.36 -5.40 19.89
C ALA A 464 -20.60 -4.13 19.05
N GLU A 465 -21.85 -3.66 18.97
CA GLU A 465 -22.23 -2.46 18.22
C GLU A 465 -21.60 -1.20 18.84
N GLY A 466 -21.68 -1.07 20.17
CA GLY A 466 -21.04 0.03 20.88
C GLY A 466 -19.51 -0.01 20.74
N ALA A 467 -18.89 -1.18 20.72
CA ALA A 467 -17.47 -1.32 20.46
C ALA A 467 -17.10 -0.89 19.03
N ALA A 468 -17.87 -1.29 18.01
CA ALA A 468 -17.66 -0.88 16.63
C ALA A 468 -17.76 0.65 16.45
N SER A 469 -18.73 1.28 17.12
CA SER A 469 -18.86 2.73 17.14
C SER A 469 -17.64 3.41 17.76
N ASP A 470 -17.17 2.92 18.92
CA ASP A 470 -16.00 3.48 19.60
C ASP A 470 -14.72 3.33 18.77
N TYR A 471 -14.52 2.19 18.11
CA TYR A 471 -13.42 2.01 17.16
C TYR A 471 -13.52 2.98 15.98
N GLY A 472 -14.73 3.22 15.44
CA GLY A 472 -14.96 4.19 14.37
C GLY A 472 -14.59 5.63 14.78
N CYS A 473 -15.02 6.06 15.97
CA CYS A 473 -14.68 7.38 16.52
C CYS A 473 -13.17 7.50 16.81
N SER A 474 -12.56 6.45 17.39
CA SER A 474 -11.12 6.42 17.65
C SER A 474 -10.30 6.56 16.36
N LEU A 475 -10.63 5.80 15.30
CA LEU A 475 -9.97 5.92 13.99
C LEU A 475 -10.09 7.31 13.39
N MET A 476 -11.24 7.97 13.54
CA MET A 476 -11.44 9.33 13.04
C MET A 476 -10.48 10.32 13.73
N LEU A 477 -10.34 10.23 15.05
CA LEU A 477 -9.45 11.09 15.84
C LEU A 477 -7.97 10.84 15.53
N LEU A 478 -7.57 9.57 15.41
CA LEU A 478 -6.18 9.18 15.10
C LEU A 478 -5.77 9.63 13.70
N ARG A 479 -6.64 9.43 12.70
CA ARG A 479 -6.43 9.91 11.33
C ARG A 479 -6.32 11.43 11.25
N ALA A 480 -7.18 12.15 11.97
CA ALA A 480 -7.12 13.61 12.04
C ALA A 480 -5.82 14.10 12.70
N SER A 481 -5.32 13.34 13.67
CA SER A 481 -4.07 13.63 14.39
C SER A 481 -2.81 13.12 13.66
N ARG A 482 -2.99 12.36 12.57
CA ARG A 482 -1.93 11.68 11.80
C ARG A 482 -1.09 10.71 12.64
N ASP A 483 -1.65 10.21 13.74
CA ASP A 483 -1.02 9.12 14.46
C ASP A 483 -1.33 7.81 13.72
N ARG A 484 -0.25 7.16 13.29
CA ARG A 484 -0.29 5.91 12.52
C ARG A 484 -0.18 4.69 13.42
N VAL A 485 0.47 4.83 14.58
CA VAL A 485 0.72 3.69 15.46
C VAL A 485 -0.58 3.30 16.16
N GLY A 486 -1.29 4.27 16.75
CA GLY A 486 -2.63 4.06 17.28
C GLY A 486 -3.63 3.65 16.20
N GLU A 487 -3.58 4.23 14.99
CA GLU A 487 -4.48 3.84 13.88
C GLU A 487 -4.39 2.33 13.59
N VAL A 488 -3.16 1.80 13.52
CA VAL A 488 -2.93 0.36 13.31
C VAL A 488 -3.56 -0.50 14.40
N ASN A 489 -3.36 -0.12 15.67
CA ASN A 489 -3.88 -0.90 16.79
C ASN A 489 -5.40 -0.98 16.78
N VAL A 490 -6.05 0.14 16.47
CA VAL A 490 -7.52 0.20 16.37
C VAL A 490 -8.01 -0.57 15.14
N LEU A 491 -7.33 -0.48 13.99
CA LEU A 491 -7.68 -1.26 12.80
C LEU A 491 -7.57 -2.75 13.07
N LYS A 492 -6.50 -3.20 13.71
CA LYS A 492 -6.34 -4.62 14.09
C LYS A 492 -7.49 -5.08 14.98
N ALA A 493 -7.80 -4.33 16.05
CA ALA A 493 -8.85 -4.70 16.99
C ALA A 493 -10.26 -4.68 16.38
N ARG A 494 -10.55 -3.73 15.49
CA ARG A 494 -11.81 -3.71 14.74
C ARG A 494 -11.88 -4.86 13.72
N GLY A 495 -10.76 -5.17 13.07
CA GLY A 495 -10.65 -6.35 12.21
C GLY A 495 -10.94 -7.65 12.96
N ASP A 496 -10.44 -7.80 14.20
CA ASP A 496 -10.75 -8.95 15.06
C ASP A 496 -12.24 -9.03 15.39
N LEU A 497 -12.89 -7.88 15.61
CA LEU A 497 -14.33 -7.81 15.84
C LEU A 497 -15.09 -8.28 14.59
N CYS A 498 -14.81 -7.71 13.42
CA CYS A 498 -15.43 -8.13 12.15
C CYS A 498 -15.21 -9.63 11.88
N PHE A 499 -14.02 -10.16 12.17
CA PHE A 499 -13.71 -11.57 12.01
C PHE A 499 -14.58 -12.47 12.90
N ARG A 500 -14.79 -12.08 14.18
CA ARG A 500 -15.66 -12.82 15.11
C ARG A 500 -17.13 -12.77 14.70
N GLU A 501 -17.59 -11.64 14.17
CA GLU A 501 -18.96 -11.45 13.68
C GLU A 501 -19.22 -12.14 12.33
N GLY A 502 -18.16 -12.57 11.64
CA GLY A 502 -18.24 -13.24 10.34
C GLY A 502 -18.18 -12.29 9.14
N ASP A 503 -17.99 -10.98 9.36
CA ASP A 503 -17.67 -10.02 8.30
C ASP A 503 -16.20 -10.17 7.86
N LEU A 504 -15.95 -11.19 7.04
CA LEU A 504 -14.63 -11.51 6.52
C LEU A 504 -14.07 -10.37 5.64
N ALA A 505 -14.93 -9.66 4.91
CA ALA A 505 -14.53 -8.57 4.03
C ALA A 505 -14.11 -7.31 4.82
N GLY A 506 -14.83 -7.00 5.90
CA GLY A 506 -14.45 -5.95 6.86
C GLY A 506 -13.12 -6.29 7.55
N ALA A 507 -12.98 -7.52 8.03
CA ALA A 507 -11.74 -8.00 8.64
C ALA A 507 -10.53 -7.91 7.67
N ALA A 508 -10.70 -8.36 6.42
CA ALA A 508 -9.67 -8.26 5.37
C ALA A 508 -9.21 -6.82 5.18
N ARG A 509 -10.18 -5.91 5.01
CA ARG A 509 -9.92 -4.49 4.78
C ARG A 509 -9.11 -3.88 5.92
N ASP A 510 -9.46 -4.21 7.16
CA ASP A 510 -8.83 -3.62 8.33
C ASP A 510 -7.43 -4.21 8.59
N TYR A 511 -7.24 -5.53 8.45
CA TYR A 511 -5.92 -6.14 8.57
C TYR A 511 -4.98 -5.70 7.45
N ASP A 512 -5.45 -5.65 6.19
CA ASP A 512 -4.63 -5.19 5.07
C ASP A 512 -4.25 -3.72 5.23
N ARG A 513 -5.16 -2.88 5.72
CA ARG A 513 -4.85 -1.48 6.00
C ARG A 513 -3.86 -1.33 7.15
N ALA A 514 -4.01 -2.10 8.22
CA ALA A 514 -3.09 -2.10 9.35
C ALA A 514 -1.68 -2.53 8.91
N LEU A 515 -1.56 -3.63 8.14
CA LEU A 515 -0.28 -4.10 7.59
C LEU A 515 0.34 -3.10 6.63
N TYR A 516 -0.43 -2.49 5.73
CA TYR A 516 0.06 -1.44 4.83
C TYR A 516 0.68 -0.27 5.61
N ILE A 517 0.06 0.15 6.72
CA ILE A 517 0.62 1.22 7.56
C ILE A 517 1.89 0.74 8.28
N LEU A 518 1.88 -0.46 8.84
CA LEU A 518 3.02 -1.04 9.58
C LEU A 518 4.27 -1.22 8.71
N GLU A 519 4.11 -1.81 7.52
CA GLU A 519 5.20 -1.97 6.55
C GLU A 519 5.78 -0.61 6.15
N GLY A 520 4.92 0.40 5.95
CA GLY A 520 5.35 1.78 5.67
C GLY A 520 6.05 2.48 6.84
N VAL A 521 5.74 2.11 8.09
CA VAL A 521 6.40 2.66 9.29
C VAL A 521 7.78 2.03 9.49
N GLU A 522 7.92 0.71 9.33
CA GLU A 522 9.20 0.02 9.45
C GLU A 522 10.22 0.48 8.40
N GLU A 523 9.80 0.63 7.13
CA GLU A 523 10.68 1.15 6.08
C GLU A 523 11.11 2.60 6.37
N ARG A 524 10.23 3.40 6.99
CA ARG A 524 10.54 4.77 7.42
C ARG A 524 11.54 4.78 8.58
N VAL A 525 11.39 3.91 9.58
CA VAL A 525 12.35 3.76 10.69
C VAL A 525 13.71 3.27 10.16
N LEU A 526 13.72 2.28 9.27
CA LEU A 526 14.93 1.79 8.61
C LEU A 526 15.59 2.86 7.74
N SER A 527 14.82 3.69 7.04
CA SER A 527 15.35 4.83 6.27
C SER A 527 15.94 5.93 7.16
N GLN A 528 15.38 6.15 8.36
CA GLN A 528 15.91 7.08 9.35
C GLN A 528 17.19 6.56 10.02
N LEU A 529 17.31 5.24 10.20
CA LEU A 529 18.51 4.59 10.71
C LEU A 529 19.67 4.61 9.69
N ARG A 530 19.36 4.64 8.38
CA ARG A 530 20.33 4.75 7.26
C ARG A 530 20.90 6.16 7.05
N LEU A 531 20.50 7.17 7.82
CA LEU A 531 21.09 8.52 7.77
C LEU A 531 22.48 8.56 8.44
N PRO A 532 23.44 9.39 7.97
CA PRO A 532 24.75 9.55 8.58
C PRO A 532 24.63 9.95 10.06
N ALA A 533 25.48 9.36 10.92
CA ALA A 533 25.37 9.42 12.38
C ALA A 533 25.25 10.86 12.94
N GLY A 534 25.96 11.83 12.38
CA GLY A 534 25.96 13.22 12.89
C GLY A 534 24.63 13.96 12.74
N ILE A 535 23.90 13.77 11.63
CA ILE A 535 22.59 14.42 11.40
C ILE A 535 21.50 13.75 12.25
N ARG A 536 21.68 12.46 12.56
CA ARG A 536 20.75 11.64 13.36
C ARG A 536 20.74 12.07 14.83
N GLU A 537 21.91 12.39 15.41
CA GLU A 537 22.03 12.89 16.79
C GLU A 537 21.52 14.33 16.93
N GLU A 538 21.79 15.21 15.97
CA GLU A 538 21.33 16.61 15.99
C GLU A 538 19.80 16.73 15.91
N ARG A 539 19.16 15.91 15.07
CA ARG A 539 17.68 15.87 14.95
C ARG A 539 17.02 15.15 16.12
N ARG A 540 17.65 14.10 16.68
CA ARG A 540 17.18 13.47 17.94
C ARG A 540 17.30 14.43 19.11
N GLY A 541 18.40 15.17 19.25
CA GLY A 541 18.60 16.16 20.30
C GLY A 541 17.59 17.32 20.22
N ALA A 542 17.32 17.82 19.01
CA ALA A 542 16.35 18.91 18.80
C ALA A 542 14.88 18.48 18.98
N SER A 543 14.53 17.22 18.65
CA SER A 543 13.18 16.67 18.85
C SER A 543 12.98 16.22 20.30
N ALA A 544 13.96 15.54 20.91
CA ALA A 544 13.88 15.03 22.28
C ALA A 544 13.83 16.16 23.32
N CYS A 545 14.53 17.28 23.12
CA CYS A 545 14.42 18.45 24.00
C CYS A 545 13.06 19.17 23.90
N ALA A 546 12.29 18.96 22.83
CA ALA A 546 10.97 19.55 22.66
C ALA A 546 9.82 18.61 23.10
N SER A 547 10.00 17.28 23.03
CA SER A 547 9.00 16.28 23.43
C SER A 547 9.12 15.84 24.91
N SER A 548 10.34 15.77 25.46
CA SER A 548 10.56 15.33 26.85
C SER A 548 9.94 16.23 27.93
N ARG A 549 9.70 17.51 27.63
CA ARG A 549 9.13 18.47 28.60
C ARG A 549 7.60 18.45 28.72
N ARG A 550 6.87 17.68 27.89
CA ARG A 550 5.38 17.70 27.87
C ARG A 550 4.66 16.35 27.78
N GLU A 551 5.35 15.26 27.45
CA GLU A 551 4.73 13.93 27.37
C GLU A 551 4.66 13.25 28.76
N ILE A 552 3.51 12.67 29.10
CA ILE A 552 3.27 11.96 30.38
C ILE A 552 3.84 10.55 30.32
N LEU A 553 3.51 9.80 29.26
CA LEU A 553 4.13 8.56 28.84
C LEU A 553 4.31 8.62 27.31
N PRO A 554 5.37 8.03 26.74
CA PRO A 554 5.45 7.84 25.30
C PRO A 554 4.27 7.00 24.81
N GLU A 555 3.66 7.37 23.68
CA GLU A 555 2.49 6.69 23.11
C GLU A 555 2.71 5.17 22.91
N LEU A 556 3.93 4.79 22.51
CA LEU A 556 4.33 3.39 22.36
C LEU A 556 4.30 2.60 23.68
N GLU A 557 4.73 3.21 24.79
CA GLU A 557 4.69 2.57 26.11
C GLU A 557 3.26 2.42 26.61
N LEU A 558 2.42 3.42 26.35
CA LEU A 558 1.01 3.39 26.69
C LEU A 558 0.26 2.29 25.91
N LEU A 559 0.51 2.18 24.61
CA LEU A 559 -0.04 1.13 23.77
C LEU A 559 0.45 -0.26 24.21
N ALA A 560 1.73 -0.38 24.56
CA ALA A 560 2.29 -1.61 25.12
C ALA A 560 1.58 -2.01 26.42
N ALA A 561 1.37 -1.06 27.34
CA ALA A 561 0.64 -1.28 28.59
C ALA A 561 -0.82 -1.73 28.35
N LEU A 562 -1.47 -1.18 27.31
CA LEU A 562 -2.79 -1.60 26.83
C LEU A 562 -2.78 -2.97 26.12
N GLY A 563 -1.65 -3.66 26.05
CA GLY A 563 -1.53 -5.00 25.47
C GLY A 563 -1.34 -5.02 23.95
N CYS A 564 -1.07 -3.86 23.33
CA CYS A 564 -0.77 -3.72 21.90
C CYS A 564 0.71 -4.00 21.58
N GLU A 565 1.35 -4.86 22.36
CA GLU A 565 2.69 -5.35 22.07
C GLU A 565 2.62 -6.32 20.88
N GLN A 566 3.64 -6.29 20.01
CA GLN A 566 3.73 -7.14 18.82
C GLN A 566 2.55 -7.02 17.84
N THR A 567 1.88 -5.85 17.77
CA THR A 567 0.73 -5.65 16.87
C THR A 567 1.06 -6.02 15.43
N HIS A 568 2.28 -5.79 14.96
CA HIS A 568 2.68 -6.18 13.61
C HIS A 568 2.59 -7.70 13.39
N ALA A 569 3.28 -8.48 14.21
CA ALA A 569 3.24 -9.94 14.14
C ALA A 569 1.82 -10.50 14.31
N ARG A 570 1.06 -9.93 15.26
CA ARG A 570 -0.34 -10.32 15.53
C ARG A 570 -1.29 -9.98 14.38
N THR A 571 -1.05 -8.90 13.64
CA THR A 571 -1.87 -8.54 12.46
C THR A 571 -1.60 -9.51 11.30
N TRP A 572 -0.34 -9.91 11.09
CA TRP A 572 -0.01 -10.98 10.13
C TRP A 572 -0.67 -12.30 10.50
N GLN A 573 -0.63 -12.67 11.78
CA GLN A 573 -1.29 -13.87 12.27
C GLN A 573 -2.81 -13.80 12.04
N ALA A 574 -3.46 -12.69 12.42
CA ALA A 574 -4.90 -12.50 12.28
C ALA A 574 -5.35 -12.53 10.80
N ARG A 575 -4.55 -12.00 9.87
CA ARG A 575 -4.82 -12.15 8.44
C ARG A 575 -4.60 -13.59 7.95
N GLY A 576 -3.62 -14.29 8.51
CA GLY A 576 -3.43 -15.73 8.30
C GLY A 576 -4.65 -16.56 8.72
N ASP A 577 -5.21 -16.27 9.89
CA ASP A 577 -6.45 -16.87 10.42
C ASP A 577 -7.65 -16.58 9.50
N LEU A 578 -7.77 -15.33 9.04
CA LEU A 578 -8.79 -14.92 8.08
C LEU A 578 -8.70 -15.71 6.78
N ARG A 579 -7.51 -15.78 6.18
CA ARG A 579 -7.27 -16.53 4.94
C ARG A 579 -7.51 -18.02 5.10
N LEU A 580 -7.25 -18.58 6.29
CA LEU A 580 -7.58 -19.96 6.59
C LEU A 580 -9.11 -20.18 6.55
N ARG A 581 -9.89 -19.25 7.12
CA ARG A 581 -11.35 -19.27 7.09
C ARG A 581 -11.90 -19.14 5.66
N GLU A 582 -11.22 -18.36 4.81
CA GLU A 582 -11.49 -18.25 3.36
C GLU A 582 -10.98 -19.45 2.53
N ARG A 583 -10.39 -20.47 3.17
CA ARG A 583 -9.77 -21.65 2.54
C ARG A 583 -8.55 -21.36 1.65
N GLN A 584 -7.93 -20.19 1.80
CA GLN A 584 -6.72 -19.79 1.09
C GLN A 584 -5.46 -20.28 1.83
N THR A 585 -5.30 -21.60 1.97
CA THR A 585 -4.25 -22.23 2.80
C THR A 585 -2.82 -21.84 2.41
N ALA A 586 -2.56 -21.55 1.12
CA ALA A 586 -1.26 -21.12 0.65
C ALA A 586 -0.88 -19.70 1.08
N LEU A 587 -1.83 -18.78 1.00
CA LEU A 587 -1.64 -17.39 1.42
C LEU A 587 -1.61 -17.28 2.95
N ALA A 588 -2.38 -18.10 3.64
CA ALA A 588 -2.33 -18.22 5.10
C ALA A 588 -0.94 -18.69 5.57
N ALA A 589 -0.38 -19.75 4.99
CA ALA A 589 0.96 -20.25 5.35
C ALA A 589 2.08 -19.21 5.15
N ARG A 590 1.94 -18.33 4.15
CA ARG A 590 2.85 -17.21 3.93
C ARG A 590 2.71 -16.14 5.02
N ASP A 591 1.48 -15.77 5.38
CA ASP A 591 1.22 -14.78 6.42
C ASP A 591 1.73 -15.24 7.78
N TYR A 592 1.52 -16.52 8.14
CA TYR A 592 2.15 -17.11 9.34
C TYR A 592 3.68 -17.07 9.26
N GLY A 593 4.26 -17.22 8.07
CA GLY A 593 5.70 -17.07 7.87
C GLY A 593 6.22 -15.67 8.23
N ASN A 594 5.49 -14.63 7.85
CA ASN A 594 5.83 -13.26 8.21
C ASN A 594 5.62 -13.00 9.72
N ALA A 595 4.54 -13.52 10.30
CA ALA A 595 4.31 -13.44 11.75
C ALA A 595 5.45 -14.08 12.55
N ILE A 596 5.92 -15.27 12.15
CA ILE A 596 7.03 -15.98 12.81
C ILE A 596 8.33 -15.15 12.81
N LEU A 597 8.66 -14.52 11.68
CA LEU A 597 9.85 -13.66 11.59
C LEU A 597 9.77 -12.49 12.58
N LEU A 598 8.60 -11.83 12.64
CA LEU A 598 8.39 -10.70 13.53
C LEU A 598 8.34 -11.13 15.01
N TYR A 599 7.76 -12.29 15.33
CA TYR A 599 7.80 -12.83 16.69
C TYR A 599 9.23 -13.16 17.14
N ARG A 600 10.08 -13.68 16.23
CA ARG A 600 11.51 -13.90 16.50
C ARG A 600 12.23 -12.59 16.81
N GLU A 601 12.06 -11.59 15.96
CA GLU A 601 12.69 -10.27 16.12
C GLU A 601 12.20 -9.57 17.39
N GLY A 602 10.91 -9.74 17.71
CA GLY A 602 10.26 -9.20 18.89
C GLY A 602 10.53 -9.98 20.18
N GLY A 603 11.14 -11.16 20.12
CA GLY A 603 11.42 -12.02 21.27
C GLY A 603 10.21 -12.76 21.86
N ASP A 604 9.04 -12.74 21.20
CA ASP A 604 7.84 -13.45 21.64
C ASP A 604 7.90 -14.93 21.21
N ARG A 605 8.58 -15.73 22.02
CA ARG A 605 8.78 -17.18 21.77
C ARG A 605 7.47 -17.97 21.80
N ARG A 606 6.47 -17.54 22.56
CA ARG A 606 5.16 -18.21 22.62
C ARG A 606 4.37 -17.97 21.34
N GLY A 607 4.28 -16.72 20.90
CA GLY A 607 3.66 -16.34 19.63
C GLY A 607 4.34 -17.02 18.43
N GLU A 608 5.67 -17.09 18.45
CA GLU A 608 6.45 -17.80 17.43
C GLU A 608 6.08 -19.28 17.34
N ALA A 609 6.08 -19.99 18.47
CA ALA A 609 5.78 -21.42 18.52
C ALA A 609 4.33 -21.73 18.05
N ALA A 610 3.37 -20.90 18.44
CA ALA A 610 1.98 -21.05 18.01
C ALA A 610 1.84 -20.88 16.48
N ALA A 611 2.46 -19.84 15.91
CA ALA A 611 2.43 -19.61 14.47
C ALA A 611 3.18 -20.71 13.68
N LEU A 612 4.30 -21.23 14.21
CA LEU A 612 5.03 -22.37 13.65
C LEU A 612 4.15 -23.61 13.58
N LYS A 613 3.45 -23.96 14.67
CA LYS A 613 2.52 -25.10 14.69
C LYS A 613 1.45 -24.96 13.59
N ILE A 614 0.79 -23.81 13.50
CA ILE A 614 -0.30 -23.60 12.53
C ILE A 614 0.24 -23.69 11.10
N ARG A 615 1.41 -23.11 10.81
CA ARG A 615 2.06 -23.25 9.50
C ARG A 615 2.44 -24.70 9.20
N GLY A 616 2.90 -25.45 10.21
CA GLY A 616 3.16 -26.88 10.13
C GLY A 616 1.91 -27.68 9.76
N ASP A 617 0.78 -27.42 10.43
CA ASP A 617 -0.51 -28.05 10.13
C ASP A 617 -0.95 -27.78 8.68
N LEU A 618 -0.79 -26.54 8.21
CA LEU A 618 -1.09 -26.16 6.82
C LEU A 618 -0.16 -26.83 5.81
N ARG A 619 1.13 -26.99 6.14
CA ARG A 619 2.08 -27.71 5.29
C ARG A 619 1.77 -29.20 5.23
N ARG A 620 1.36 -29.80 6.35
CA ARG A 620 0.91 -31.21 6.43
C ARG A 620 -0.28 -31.44 5.50
N GLN A 621 -1.33 -30.63 5.62
CA GLN A 621 -2.52 -30.70 4.77
C GLN A 621 -2.22 -30.58 3.27
N ARG A 622 -1.15 -29.87 2.89
CA ARG A 622 -0.72 -29.69 1.50
C ARG A 622 0.28 -30.74 1.00
N GLY A 623 0.63 -31.73 1.83
CA GLY A 623 1.63 -32.75 1.50
C GLY A 623 3.09 -32.26 1.56
N ALA A 624 3.36 -31.06 2.05
CA ALA A 624 4.71 -30.52 2.25
C ALA A 624 5.34 -31.05 3.56
N LEU A 625 5.36 -32.38 3.70
CA LEU A 625 5.67 -33.07 4.95
C LEU A 625 7.04 -32.66 5.54
N PRO A 626 8.16 -32.57 4.79
CA PRO A 626 9.45 -32.18 5.35
C PRO A 626 9.45 -30.78 5.97
N GLY A 627 8.71 -29.84 5.37
CA GLY A 627 8.56 -28.49 5.90
C GLY A 627 7.67 -28.44 7.14
N ALA A 628 6.66 -29.31 7.23
CA ALA A 628 5.81 -29.44 8.42
C ALA A 628 6.60 -30.00 9.62
N GLN A 629 7.44 -31.01 9.37
CA GLN A 629 8.32 -31.60 10.40
C GLN A 629 9.22 -30.54 11.05
N ARG A 630 9.92 -29.74 10.22
CA ARG A 630 10.79 -28.66 10.72
C ARG A 630 10.02 -27.65 11.56
N ASP A 631 8.84 -27.24 11.11
CA ASP A 631 8.01 -26.29 11.86
C ASP A 631 7.58 -26.85 13.22
N TYR A 632 7.25 -28.15 13.31
CA TYR A 632 6.91 -28.79 14.58
C TYR A 632 8.12 -28.95 15.51
N ASP A 633 9.27 -29.32 14.97
CA ASP A 633 10.49 -29.48 15.76
C ASP A 633 10.98 -28.12 16.32
N ASP A 634 10.96 -27.06 15.51
CA ASP A 634 11.25 -25.69 15.94
C ASP A 634 10.27 -25.23 17.03
N ALA A 635 8.96 -25.47 16.85
CA ALA A 635 7.95 -25.12 17.85
C ALA A 635 8.15 -25.87 19.17
N LEU A 636 8.47 -27.16 19.13
CA LEU A 636 8.74 -27.95 20.33
C LEU A 636 9.94 -27.43 21.09
N HIS A 637 11.04 -27.13 20.40
CA HIS A 637 12.24 -26.59 21.05
C HIS A 637 11.96 -25.27 21.79
N LEU A 638 11.14 -24.40 21.20
CA LEU A 638 10.72 -23.14 21.85
C LEU A 638 9.84 -23.40 23.08
N LEU A 639 8.86 -24.30 22.97
CA LEU A 639 7.92 -24.60 24.05
C LEU A 639 8.58 -25.37 25.20
N GLU A 640 9.58 -26.20 24.91
CA GLU A 640 10.45 -26.84 25.91
C GLU A 640 11.25 -25.81 26.69
N ALA A 641 11.88 -24.85 26.00
CA ALA A 641 12.61 -23.76 26.63
C ALA A 641 11.71 -22.83 27.49
N LEU A 642 10.42 -22.78 27.19
CA LEU A 642 9.42 -22.00 27.94
C LEU A 642 8.76 -22.78 29.09
N GLY A 643 8.97 -24.10 29.18
CA GLY A 643 8.25 -24.96 30.12
C GLY A 643 6.73 -25.07 29.85
N ASP A 644 6.28 -24.76 28.63
CA ASP A 644 4.86 -24.77 28.26
C ASP A 644 4.41 -26.19 27.88
N GLY A 645 4.00 -26.97 28.88
CA GLY A 645 3.57 -28.36 28.70
C GLY A 645 2.30 -28.51 27.83
N ALA A 646 1.37 -27.55 27.90
CA ALA A 646 0.14 -27.60 27.11
C ALA A 646 0.43 -27.37 25.62
N GLY A 647 1.27 -26.38 25.32
CA GLY A 647 1.74 -26.14 23.96
C GLY A 647 2.52 -27.34 23.40
N GLN A 648 3.44 -27.92 24.20
CA GLN A 648 4.19 -29.10 23.80
C GLN A 648 3.27 -30.28 23.43
N ALA A 649 2.25 -30.56 24.25
CA ALA A 649 1.30 -31.64 24.01
C ALA A 649 0.56 -31.45 22.67
N ALA A 650 0.13 -30.22 22.37
CA ALA A 650 -0.56 -29.90 21.13
C ALA A 650 0.32 -30.08 19.88
N VAL A 651 1.60 -29.71 19.95
CA VAL A 651 2.55 -29.89 18.84
C VAL A 651 2.96 -31.36 18.68
N LEU A 652 3.19 -32.08 19.78
CA LEU A 652 3.48 -33.51 19.76
C LEU A 652 2.35 -34.31 19.12
N LYS A 653 1.09 -34.00 19.45
CA LYS A 653 -0.06 -34.60 18.77
C LYS A 653 -0.01 -34.35 17.25
N ALA A 654 0.19 -33.09 16.84
CA ALA A 654 0.23 -32.72 15.42
C ALA A 654 1.39 -33.35 14.64
N ARG A 655 2.53 -33.59 15.31
CA ARG A 655 3.69 -34.31 14.77
C ARG A 655 3.45 -35.82 14.72
N GLY A 656 2.76 -36.38 15.72
CA GLY A 656 2.26 -37.76 15.70
C GLY A 656 1.33 -38.01 14.51
N ASP A 657 0.40 -37.08 14.23
CA ASP A 657 -0.50 -37.14 13.08
C ASP A 657 0.33 -37.17 11.76
N LEU A 658 1.36 -36.32 11.66
CA LEU A 658 2.30 -36.30 10.53
C LEU A 658 3.11 -37.60 10.36
N ARG A 659 3.55 -38.22 11.46
CA ARG A 659 4.30 -39.48 11.42
C ARG A 659 3.42 -40.66 10.99
N CYS A 660 2.15 -40.70 11.43
CA CYS A 660 1.17 -41.65 10.93
C CYS A 660 0.98 -41.54 9.41
N GLU A 661 0.85 -40.33 8.87
CA GLU A 661 0.71 -40.09 7.42
C GLU A 661 1.95 -40.55 6.62
N ARG A 662 3.12 -40.60 7.24
CA ARG A 662 4.37 -41.11 6.64
C ARG A 662 4.58 -42.62 6.79
N GLY A 663 3.76 -43.30 7.58
CA GLY A 663 3.93 -44.71 7.92
C GLY A 663 4.92 -45.00 9.06
N ASP A 664 5.41 -43.98 9.78
CA ASP A 664 6.22 -44.16 10.98
C ASP A 664 5.31 -44.33 12.21
N ILE A 665 4.75 -45.53 12.34
CA ILE A 665 3.77 -45.87 13.38
C ILE A 665 4.43 -45.89 14.78
N ALA A 666 5.64 -46.42 14.88
CA ALA A 666 6.38 -46.48 16.15
C ALA A 666 6.75 -45.07 16.65
N GLY A 667 7.25 -44.19 15.77
CA GLY A 667 7.53 -42.81 16.13
C GLY A 667 6.27 -41.99 16.44
N ALA A 668 5.14 -42.28 15.79
CA ALA A 668 3.86 -41.66 16.12
C ALA A 668 3.35 -42.07 17.51
N ALA A 669 3.43 -43.37 17.86
CA ALA A 669 3.03 -43.87 19.17
C ALA A 669 3.82 -43.21 20.31
N LEU A 670 5.12 -43.00 20.13
CA LEU A 670 5.96 -42.28 21.09
C LEU A 670 5.53 -40.81 21.27
N ASP A 671 5.27 -40.09 20.17
CA ASP A 671 4.81 -38.70 20.23
C ASP A 671 3.44 -38.57 20.91
N TYR A 672 2.50 -39.47 20.61
CA TYR A 672 1.20 -39.50 21.28
C TYR A 672 1.30 -39.86 22.76
N THR A 673 2.15 -40.81 23.13
CA THR A 673 2.34 -41.17 24.54
C THR A 673 2.91 -39.99 25.34
N ARG A 674 3.89 -39.27 24.76
CA ARG A 674 4.45 -38.06 25.37
C ARG A 674 3.42 -36.92 25.44
N ALA A 675 2.60 -36.74 24.40
CA ALA A 675 1.51 -35.77 24.42
C ALA A 675 0.48 -36.10 25.50
N LEU A 676 0.12 -37.37 25.67
CA LEU A 676 -0.84 -37.80 26.68
C LEU A 676 -0.34 -37.52 28.10
N ALA A 677 0.91 -37.86 28.41
CA ALA A 677 1.52 -37.57 29.71
C ALA A 677 1.51 -36.06 30.04
N LEU A 678 1.72 -35.22 29.04
CA LEU A 678 1.64 -33.77 29.20
C LEU A 678 0.20 -33.27 29.37
N PHE A 679 -0.76 -33.81 28.63
CA PHE A 679 -2.19 -33.49 28.82
C PHE A 679 -2.73 -33.98 30.18
N ASP A 680 -2.19 -35.08 30.71
CA ASP A 680 -2.48 -35.57 32.06
C ASP A 680 -1.91 -34.61 33.12
N ALA A 681 -0.68 -34.12 32.92
CA ALA A 681 -0.04 -33.15 33.82
C ALA A 681 -0.70 -31.75 33.80
N THR A 682 -1.26 -31.34 32.66
CA THR A 682 -1.92 -30.03 32.53
C THR A 682 -3.42 -30.06 32.83
N GLY A 683 -4.02 -31.25 32.98
CA GLY A 683 -5.44 -31.40 33.29
C GLY A 683 -6.38 -31.08 32.13
N ASP A 684 -6.00 -31.38 30.89
CA ASP A 684 -6.84 -31.21 29.69
C ASP A 684 -7.54 -32.52 29.26
N PRO A 685 -8.80 -32.77 29.69
CA PRO A 685 -9.50 -34.02 29.39
C PRO A 685 -9.87 -34.17 27.90
N ALA A 686 -10.01 -33.07 27.16
CA ALA A 686 -10.35 -33.12 25.73
C ALA A 686 -9.14 -33.59 24.91
N GLY A 687 -7.95 -33.05 25.21
CA GLY A 687 -6.69 -33.50 24.63
C GLY A 687 -6.40 -34.97 24.91
N GLN A 688 -6.61 -35.40 26.17
CA GLN A 688 -6.45 -36.80 26.58
C GLN A 688 -7.34 -37.76 25.77
N THR A 689 -8.62 -37.44 25.63
CA THR A 689 -9.59 -38.29 24.93
C THR A 689 -9.23 -38.43 23.45
N SER A 690 -8.81 -37.32 22.81
CA SER A 690 -8.39 -37.31 21.41
C SER A 690 -7.16 -38.20 21.19
N VAL A 691 -6.14 -38.09 22.05
CA VAL A 691 -4.89 -38.86 21.92
C VAL A 691 -5.11 -40.34 22.25
N LYS A 692 -5.89 -40.67 23.29
CA LYS A 692 -6.25 -42.05 23.65
C LYS A 692 -6.98 -42.76 22.52
N HIS A 693 -7.90 -42.07 21.84
CA HIS A 693 -8.62 -42.62 20.68
C HIS A 693 -7.66 -42.99 19.54
N VAL A 694 -6.68 -42.13 19.24
CA VAL A 694 -5.69 -42.38 18.18
C VAL A 694 -4.73 -43.52 18.55
N LEU A 695 -4.25 -43.55 19.79
CA LEU A 695 -3.41 -44.65 20.30
C LEU A 695 -4.13 -46.00 20.22
N ALA A 696 -5.40 -46.06 20.64
CA ALA A 696 -6.21 -47.28 20.55
C ALA A 696 -6.46 -47.74 19.10
N GLY A 697 -6.45 -46.82 18.13
CA GLY A 697 -6.51 -47.14 16.71
C GLY A 697 -5.19 -47.67 16.15
N ILE A 698 -4.05 -47.20 16.66
CA ILE A 698 -2.71 -47.69 16.30
C ILE A 698 -2.49 -49.10 16.84
N SER A 699 -2.80 -49.35 18.12
CA SER A 699 -2.66 -50.68 18.72
C SER A 699 -3.51 -51.75 18.02
N ARG A 700 -4.73 -51.41 17.59
CA ARG A 700 -5.58 -52.32 16.81
C ARG A 700 -5.03 -52.64 15.41
N ARG A 701 -4.21 -51.77 14.82
CA ARG A 701 -3.57 -52.02 13.52
C ARG A 701 -2.32 -52.88 13.64
N ASP A 702 -1.63 -52.83 14.77
CA ASP A 702 -0.50 -53.73 15.07
C ASP A 702 -0.96 -55.16 15.40
N GLU A 703 -2.20 -55.34 15.88
CA GLU A 703 -2.81 -56.66 16.14
C GLU A 703 -3.29 -57.40 14.87
N ASP A 704 -3.46 -56.72 13.73
CA ASP A 704 -3.91 -57.27 12.45
C ASP A 704 -2.85 -57.05 11.33
N PRO A 705 -1.84 -57.93 11.17
CA PRO A 705 -0.89 -57.82 10.07
C PRO A 705 -1.59 -58.08 8.73
N PRO A 706 -1.19 -57.40 7.62
CA PRO A 706 -1.82 -57.63 6.32
C PRO A 706 -1.62 -59.08 5.88
N ARG A 707 -2.72 -59.81 5.65
CA ARG A 707 -2.68 -61.14 5.01
C ARG A 707 -1.89 -61.06 3.70
N PRO A 708 -0.93 -61.96 3.43
CA PRO A 708 -0.15 -61.91 2.20
C PRO A 708 -1.09 -62.04 0.99
N ALA A 709 -1.04 -61.04 0.11
CA ALA A 709 -1.81 -61.03 -1.14
C ALA A 709 -1.44 -62.27 -1.97
N ARG A 710 -2.42 -63.15 -2.21
CA ARG A 710 -2.27 -64.25 -3.17
C ARG A 710 -1.96 -63.65 -4.53
N ALA A 711 -0.80 -64.04 -5.10
CA ALA A 711 -0.40 -63.69 -6.45
C ALA A 711 -1.49 -64.08 -7.44
N ALA A 712 -2.13 -63.08 -8.06
CA ALA A 712 -2.97 -63.29 -9.23
C ALA A 712 -2.04 -63.57 -10.41
N VAL A 713 -2.08 -64.81 -10.90
CA VAL A 713 -1.41 -65.24 -12.13
C VAL A 713 -2.05 -64.50 -13.31
N PRO A 714 -1.26 -63.89 -14.22
CA PRO A 714 -1.81 -63.16 -15.36
C PRO A 714 -2.36 -64.14 -16.40
N ARG A 715 -3.52 -63.81 -16.96
CA ARG A 715 -4.01 -64.33 -18.25
C ARG A 715 -4.21 -63.17 -19.20
#